data_AF-A0A960Y5W3-F1
#
_entry.id   AF-A0A960Y5W3-F1
#
_cell.length_a   1.000
_cell.length_b   1.000
_cell.length_c   1.000
_cell.angle_alpha   90.00
_cell.angle_beta   90.00
_cell.angle_gamma   90.00
#
_symmetry.space_group_name_H-M   'P 1'
#
loop_
_entity.id
_entity.type
_entity.pdbx_description
1 polymer ?
#
loop_
_entity_poly.entity_id
_entity_poly.type
_entity_poly.pdbx_seq_one_letter_code
_entity_poly.pdbx_strand_id
1 'polypeptide(L)'
;MRIQRRRVAGTLAAAILLLLALAGCRAFEPETVIVNKAPETYLTGAPVEEGGGQFHFHLFWHGTDEDGRVERFVWALTDSTVQDLETDDDEEDERFNPAENITTLEIGHWTTQTDTVIDFQINEGSIQSRDMTFHIVAVDDRGDFDRTPARLYFLSNALGQPRLRFYGSLDQTDETVFADFDTIGYGQPFVLSWNGSTPNIASFSDELLAARDTVPPLDGLYGYKYRLPTDVDCDAVNEDCWLPRRFNPAQGRQVSYFGGVTSLEFANDGVEGSAVEEERLAQGVHVLLVNTVDVAGVQVPSDKQALNFVINYDPETYLLGQPQAHDVNHDGSVDAGEFLDFAQDPFFTDDTLEYPYWTAKLPDGTYARQSFGAGDRVPMRSFVTFKAVGWDDHRDVRLRDIDNLPADGLTPREVEFQGKFDAVGFYRGGANSLFRFESQFSPSRNGWVDETRGVAADTISFPVGSFNYEFTMRSVDELEKRDFTPSVFDFNGNYAPTVECVRVVENGAPSVIYDGTCEAGVDTFYVGNGTNINIGATHPDWIPLATAGIVPVYVNPSANSVLYTDPGTSSYYAINCFSYSYEIQVYAEDQEFERLFIPRSIPGGPTVGDPAERMLSMRYQITSHADSLSNIIREGGGEDDLSQNTYSLTGPGAAHAGTYDDNGVWTIQVQVYLPQLMLLTGIEGFRGFLSS
;
A
#
# COMPACT_ATOMS: atom_id res chain seq x y z
N MET A 1 108.31 -26.71 -85.92
CA MET A 1 107.07 -25.88 -85.91
C MET A 1 106.04 -26.21 -84.82
N ARG A 2 106.11 -27.32 -84.05
CA ARG A 2 105.13 -27.62 -82.97
C ARG A 2 105.29 -26.82 -81.66
N ILE A 3 106.46 -26.21 -81.41
CA ILE A 3 106.75 -25.49 -80.15
C ILE A 3 106.17 -24.05 -80.15
N GLN A 4 106.03 -23.40 -81.31
CA GLN A 4 105.44 -22.05 -81.39
C GLN A 4 103.91 -22.04 -81.17
N ARG A 5 103.18 -23.11 -81.53
CA ARG A 5 101.73 -23.20 -81.32
C ARG A 5 101.32 -23.32 -79.84
N ARG A 6 102.18 -23.88 -78.97
CA ARG A 6 101.93 -23.96 -77.52
C ARG A 6 102.10 -22.62 -76.80
N ARG A 7 103.01 -21.77 -77.27
CA ARG A 7 103.21 -20.43 -76.68
C ARG A 7 102.07 -19.47 -77.03
N VAL A 8 101.54 -19.53 -78.25
CA VAL A 8 100.39 -18.70 -78.68
C VAL A 8 99.09 -19.15 -78.02
N ALA A 9 98.85 -20.45 -77.86
CA ALA A 9 97.67 -20.94 -77.14
C ALA A 9 97.70 -20.58 -75.65
N GLY A 10 98.88 -20.60 -75.02
CA GLY A 10 99.05 -20.21 -73.62
C GLY A 10 98.81 -18.72 -73.38
N THR A 11 99.31 -17.84 -74.24
CA THR A 11 99.03 -16.39 -74.13
C THR A 11 97.58 -16.05 -74.43
N LEU A 12 96.94 -16.72 -75.39
CA LEU A 12 95.52 -16.49 -75.68
C LEU A 12 94.63 -16.95 -74.51
N ALA A 13 94.92 -18.11 -73.92
CA ALA A 13 94.20 -18.61 -72.75
C ALA A 13 94.39 -17.68 -71.53
N ALA A 14 95.62 -17.20 -71.28
CA ALA A 14 95.89 -16.25 -70.21
C ALA A 14 95.19 -14.88 -70.43
N ALA A 15 95.14 -14.40 -71.68
CA ALA A 15 94.43 -13.17 -72.01
C ALA A 15 92.91 -13.29 -71.84
N ILE A 16 92.33 -14.44 -72.22
CA ILE A 16 90.90 -14.72 -72.01
C ILE A 16 90.58 -14.84 -70.51
N LEU A 17 91.46 -15.48 -69.73
CA LEU A 17 91.27 -15.63 -68.28
C LEU A 17 91.38 -14.28 -67.56
N LEU A 18 92.27 -13.40 -68.02
CA LEU A 18 92.38 -12.02 -67.55
C LEU A 18 91.14 -11.19 -67.93
N LEU A 19 90.62 -11.33 -69.15
CA LEU A 19 89.38 -10.68 -69.59
C LEU A 19 88.15 -11.16 -68.80
N LEU A 20 88.07 -12.44 -68.47
CA LEU A 20 87.01 -12.99 -67.62
C LEU A 20 87.11 -12.51 -66.17
N ALA A 21 88.33 -12.37 -65.63
CA ALA A 21 88.55 -11.81 -64.30
C ALA A 21 88.17 -10.31 -64.23
N LEU A 22 88.44 -9.55 -65.30
CA LEU A 22 88.07 -8.13 -65.38
C LEU A 22 86.56 -7.92 -65.63
N ALA A 23 85.89 -8.86 -66.30
CA ALA A 23 84.43 -8.82 -66.50
C ALA A 23 83.62 -9.26 -65.26
N GLY A 24 84.28 -9.83 -64.23
CA GLY A 24 83.65 -10.26 -62.97
C GLY A 24 83.52 -9.17 -61.91
N CYS A 25 84.17 -8.01 -62.08
CA CYS A 25 83.92 -6.83 -61.27
C CYS A 25 82.61 -6.18 -61.71
N ARG A 26 81.47 -6.74 -61.28
CA ARG A 26 80.27 -5.91 -61.16
C ARG A 26 80.63 -4.78 -60.20
N ALA A 27 80.60 -3.55 -60.68
CA ALA A 27 80.55 -2.39 -59.81
C ALA A 27 79.43 -2.69 -58.81
N PHE A 28 79.75 -2.65 -57.51
CA PHE A 28 78.72 -2.67 -56.48
C PHE A 28 77.67 -1.65 -56.93
N GLU A 29 76.47 -2.13 -57.27
CA GLU A 29 75.33 -1.23 -57.33
C GLU A 29 75.35 -0.56 -55.96
N PRO A 30 75.55 0.78 -55.90
CA PRO A 30 75.53 1.45 -54.62
C PRO A 30 74.21 1.05 -53.99
N GLU A 31 74.27 0.42 -52.80
CA GLU A 31 73.08 0.16 -52.02
C GLU A 31 72.31 1.47 -52.01
N THR A 32 71.14 1.47 -52.65
CA THR A 32 70.28 2.65 -52.65
C THR A 32 70.12 2.99 -51.19
N VAL A 33 70.59 4.17 -50.78
CA VAL A 33 70.43 4.62 -49.39
C VAL A 33 68.94 4.61 -49.15
N ILE A 34 68.46 3.59 -48.44
CA ILE A 34 67.08 3.49 -48.01
C ILE A 34 66.99 4.53 -46.89
N VAL A 35 66.51 5.72 -47.25
CA VAL A 35 66.19 6.75 -46.28
C VAL A 35 64.97 6.25 -45.55
N ASN A 36 65.10 6.04 -44.23
CA ASN A 36 63.98 5.68 -43.37
C ASN A 36 62.82 6.63 -43.60
N LYS A 37 61.65 6.10 -43.91
CA LYS A 37 60.42 6.87 -43.94
C LYS A 37 59.71 6.61 -42.62
N ALA A 38 59.23 7.68 -42.00
CA ALA A 38 58.43 7.55 -40.80
C ALA A 38 57.18 6.69 -41.09
N PRO A 39 56.72 5.88 -40.13
CA PRO A 39 55.48 5.13 -40.26
C PRO A 39 54.27 6.08 -40.25
N GLU A 40 53.12 5.55 -40.63
CA GLU A 40 51.81 6.20 -40.58
C GLU A 40 50.87 5.39 -39.66
N THR A 41 50.02 6.08 -38.90
CA THR A 41 49.10 5.48 -37.93
C THR A 41 47.65 5.79 -38.31
N TYR A 42 46.78 4.80 -38.15
CA TYR A 42 45.36 4.94 -38.46
C TYR A 42 44.49 4.36 -37.35
N LEU A 43 43.46 5.10 -36.96
CA LEU A 43 42.34 4.59 -36.16
C LEU A 43 41.32 3.93 -37.09
N THR A 44 41.10 2.64 -36.90
CA THR A 44 40.21 1.82 -37.76
C THR A 44 38.87 1.52 -37.15
N GLY A 45 38.75 1.66 -35.84
CA GLY A 45 37.52 1.44 -35.11
C GLY A 45 37.51 2.34 -33.89
N ALA A 46 36.57 3.26 -33.86
CA ALA A 46 36.39 4.20 -32.78
C ALA A 46 34.89 4.46 -32.58
N PRO A 47 34.50 4.89 -31.38
CA PRO A 47 33.24 5.56 -31.15
C PRO A 47 32.99 6.68 -32.16
N VAL A 48 31.73 7.03 -32.36
CA VAL A 48 31.36 8.23 -33.11
C VAL A 48 32.02 9.44 -32.44
N GLU A 49 32.81 10.18 -33.20
CA GLU A 49 33.40 11.46 -32.76
C GLU A 49 32.30 12.39 -32.26
N GLU A 50 32.58 13.13 -31.17
CA GLU A 50 31.61 13.97 -30.46
C GLU A 50 30.41 13.22 -29.83
N GLY A 51 30.40 11.88 -29.87
CA GLY A 51 29.39 11.06 -29.24
C GLY A 51 29.50 11.11 -27.72
N GLY A 52 28.66 11.93 -27.06
CA GLY A 52 28.57 11.98 -25.60
C GLY A 52 27.97 10.73 -24.96
N GLY A 53 28.31 10.51 -23.68
CA GLY A 53 27.68 9.49 -22.82
C GLY A 53 28.36 8.13 -22.81
N GLN A 54 29.62 8.06 -23.23
CA GLN A 54 30.38 6.82 -23.23
C GLN A 54 31.52 6.90 -22.19
N PHE A 55 31.64 5.85 -21.39
CA PHE A 55 32.69 5.67 -20.38
C PHE A 55 33.50 4.39 -20.66
N HIS A 56 33.07 3.58 -21.62
CA HIS A 56 33.73 2.35 -22.06
C HIS A 56 33.94 2.42 -23.57
N PHE A 57 35.20 2.43 -23.98
CA PHE A 57 35.58 2.63 -25.36
C PHE A 57 36.51 1.52 -25.83
N HIS A 58 36.10 0.77 -26.86
CA HIS A 58 36.98 -0.15 -27.57
C HIS A 58 37.53 0.55 -28.81
N LEU A 59 38.82 0.83 -28.78
CA LEU A 59 39.55 1.51 -29.84
C LEU A 59 40.37 0.49 -30.61
N PHE A 60 40.38 0.62 -31.94
CA PHE A 60 41.17 -0.21 -32.84
C PHE A 60 42.04 0.69 -33.71
N TRP A 61 43.29 0.31 -33.85
CA TRP A 61 44.27 1.03 -34.67
C TRP A 61 45.19 0.05 -35.40
N HIS A 62 45.85 0.58 -36.42
CA HIS A 62 47.00 -0.08 -37.02
C HIS A 62 47.98 0.97 -37.51
N GLY A 63 49.19 0.55 -37.84
CA GLY A 63 50.17 1.41 -38.50
C GLY A 63 50.74 0.73 -39.74
N THR A 64 51.21 1.54 -40.67
CA THR A 64 51.90 1.09 -41.88
C THR A 64 53.25 1.77 -41.99
N ASP A 65 54.25 1.02 -42.43
CA ASP A 65 55.57 1.52 -42.72
C ASP A 65 55.92 1.11 -44.17
N GLU A 66 56.31 2.07 -45.01
CA GLU A 66 56.59 1.84 -46.42
C GLU A 66 57.91 1.08 -46.65
N ASP A 67 58.89 1.24 -45.75
CA ASP A 67 60.24 0.67 -45.92
C ASP A 67 60.67 -0.29 -44.80
N GLY A 68 59.76 -0.60 -43.89
CA GLY A 68 59.99 -1.53 -42.79
C GLY A 68 58.70 -2.13 -42.23
N ARG A 69 58.63 -2.20 -40.89
CA ARG A 69 57.45 -2.67 -40.16
C ARG A 69 57.26 -1.83 -38.91
N VAL A 70 55.99 -1.63 -38.54
CA VAL A 70 55.66 -1.06 -37.23
C VAL A 70 56.03 -2.06 -36.14
N GLU A 71 56.92 -1.66 -35.24
CA GLU A 71 57.39 -2.49 -34.13
C GLU A 71 56.44 -2.38 -32.92
N ARG A 72 55.91 -1.19 -32.66
CA ARG A 72 55.08 -0.87 -31.49
C ARG A 72 54.32 0.45 -31.67
N PHE A 73 53.45 0.75 -30.72
CA PHE A 73 52.68 1.98 -30.64
C PHE A 73 52.94 2.70 -29.31
N VAL A 74 52.77 4.02 -29.31
CA VAL A 74 52.65 4.84 -28.11
C VAL A 74 51.32 5.55 -28.16
N TRP A 75 50.53 5.44 -27.10
CA TRP A 75 49.27 6.16 -26.99
C TRP A 75 49.27 7.06 -25.75
N ALA A 76 48.49 8.13 -25.79
CA ALA A 76 48.23 9.00 -24.66
C ALA A 76 46.78 9.47 -24.68
N LEU A 77 46.29 9.90 -23.53
CA LEU A 77 44.95 10.41 -23.35
C LEU A 77 45.04 11.76 -22.64
N THR A 78 44.58 12.82 -23.30
CA THR A 78 44.66 14.21 -22.81
C THR A 78 43.26 14.76 -22.54
N ASP A 79 43.13 15.64 -21.55
CA ASP A 79 41.89 16.35 -21.22
C ASP A 79 41.88 17.68 -21.99
N SER A 80 41.09 17.76 -23.06
CA SER A 80 41.07 18.95 -23.92
C SER A 80 40.34 20.14 -23.28
N THR A 81 39.84 20.01 -22.03
CA THR A 81 39.24 21.12 -21.27
C THR A 81 40.27 21.96 -20.51
N VAL A 82 41.52 21.51 -20.38
CA VAL A 82 42.56 22.26 -19.67
C VAL A 82 43.17 23.30 -20.62
N GLN A 83 42.74 24.56 -20.48
CA GLN A 83 43.43 25.69 -21.11
C GLN A 83 44.84 25.82 -20.55
N ASP A 84 45.83 25.97 -21.43
CA ASP A 84 47.16 26.36 -20.99
C ASP A 84 47.10 27.77 -20.35
N LEU A 85 47.88 27.97 -19.28
CA LEU A 85 48.09 29.27 -18.68
C LEU A 85 48.83 30.25 -19.63
N GLU A 86 49.55 29.72 -20.62
CA GLU A 86 50.39 30.52 -21.53
C GLU A 86 49.72 30.88 -22.87
N THR A 87 48.64 30.22 -23.27
CA THR A 87 47.94 30.44 -24.56
C THR A 87 46.43 30.44 -24.39
N ASP A 88 45.73 31.32 -25.11
CA ASP A 88 44.24 31.34 -25.13
C ASP A 88 43.65 30.17 -25.96
N ASP A 89 44.50 29.46 -26.71
CA ASP A 89 44.17 28.28 -27.51
C ASP A 89 44.30 26.99 -26.66
N ASP A 90 43.40 26.02 -26.86
CA ASP A 90 43.32 24.69 -26.24
C ASP A 90 44.38 23.72 -26.79
N GLU A 91 45.63 24.19 -26.87
CA GLU A 91 46.78 23.52 -27.52
C GLU A 91 47.12 22.10 -27.01
N GLU A 92 46.49 21.59 -25.95
CA GLU A 92 46.80 20.25 -25.42
C GLU A 92 46.50 19.14 -26.44
N ASP A 93 45.57 19.38 -27.37
CA ASP A 93 45.24 18.47 -28.48
C ASP A 93 46.33 18.36 -29.55
N GLU A 94 47.23 19.35 -29.66
CA GLU A 94 48.34 19.32 -30.62
C GLU A 94 49.66 18.85 -30.00
N ARG A 95 49.76 18.85 -28.66
CA ARG A 95 51.04 18.62 -27.97
C ARG A 95 51.53 17.20 -28.01
N PHE A 96 50.68 16.17 -28.02
CA PHE A 96 51.17 14.80 -28.07
C PHE A 96 51.68 14.45 -29.48
N ASN A 97 52.94 14.80 -29.73
CA ASN A 97 53.68 14.42 -30.93
C ASN A 97 55.13 14.08 -30.58
N PRO A 98 55.43 12.82 -30.22
CA PRO A 98 56.78 12.35 -29.91
C PRO A 98 57.81 12.57 -31.02
N ALA A 99 57.37 12.66 -32.29
CA ALA A 99 58.25 12.90 -33.42
C ALA A 99 58.80 14.34 -33.44
N GLU A 100 58.00 15.30 -32.97
CA GLU A 100 58.37 16.73 -32.91
C GLU A 100 58.91 17.13 -31.54
N ASN A 101 58.36 16.57 -30.47
CA ASN A 101 58.78 16.83 -29.10
C ASN A 101 58.82 15.54 -28.25
N ILE A 102 60.03 15.06 -28.00
CA ILE A 102 60.27 13.83 -27.25
C ILE A 102 59.77 13.89 -25.79
N THR A 103 59.60 15.07 -25.19
CA THR A 103 59.11 15.20 -23.80
C THR A 103 57.66 14.73 -23.66
N THR A 104 56.92 14.70 -24.77
CA THR A 104 55.52 14.22 -24.80
C THR A 104 55.41 12.73 -24.52
N LEU A 105 56.51 11.97 -24.65
CA LEU A 105 56.57 10.57 -24.22
C LEU A 105 56.41 10.38 -22.71
N GLU A 106 56.55 11.44 -21.89
CA GLU A 106 56.38 11.35 -20.43
C GLU A 106 54.96 10.90 -20.04
N ILE A 107 53.95 11.25 -20.83
CA ILE A 107 52.55 10.82 -20.66
C ILE A 107 52.17 9.62 -21.55
N GLY A 108 53.13 9.11 -22.34
CA GLY A 108 52.89 8.06 -23.33
C GLY A 108 52.94 6.65 -22.76
N HIS A 109 52.00 5.81 -23.19
CA HIS A 109 51.90 4.39 -22.86
C HIS A 109 52.31 3.53 -24.07
N TRP A 110 53.30 2.67 -23.88
CA TRP A 110 53.79 1.77 -24.93
C TRP A 110 52.93 0.51 -25.04
N THR A 111 52.57 0.11 -26.25
CA THR A 111 51.85 -1.14 -26.52
C THR A 111 52.29 -1.76 -27.85
N THR A 112 52.06 -3.06 -27.99
CA THR A 112 52.18 -3.78 -29.27
C THR A 112 50.84 -4.28 -29.78
N GLN A 113 49.77 -4.08 -28.98
CA GLN A 113 48.41 -4.41 -29.36
C GLN A 113 47.90 -3.42 -30.41
N THR A 114 46.95 -3.87 -31.21
CA THR A 114 46.25 -3.09 -32.25
C THR A 114 44.87 -2.61 -31.78
N ASP A 115 44.55 -2.85 -30.52
CA ASP A 115 43.31 -2.45 -29.89
C ASP A 115 43.50 -2.30 -28.38
N THR A 116 42.64 -1.50 -27.76
CA THR A 116 42.50 -1.47 -26.30
C THR A 116 41.09 -1.09 -25.92
N VAL A 117 40.69 -1.53 -24.74
CA VAL A 117 39.50 -1.07 -24.05
C VAL A 117 39.93 -0.02 -23.04
N ILE A 118 39.29 1.14 -23.05
CA ILE A 118 39.50 2.22 -22.09
C ILE A 118 38.21 2.40 -21.28
N ASP A 119 38.33 2.20 -19.97
CA ASP A 119 37.29 2.47 -18.98
C ASP A 119 37.57 3.79 -18.27
N PHE A 120 36.67 4.75 -18.43
CA PHE A 120 36.70 6.04 -17.76
C PHE A 120 35.98 5.94 -16.41
N GLN A 121 36.70 6.24 -15.33
CA GLN A 121 36.11 6.45 -14.01
C GLN A 121 35.98 7.96 -13.77
N ILE A 122 34.73 8.45 -13.74
CA ILE A 122 34.46 9.86 -13.43
C ILE A 122 34.38 10.00 -11.90
N ASN A 123 35.50 10.36 -11.28
CA ASN A 123 35.61 10.51 -9.82
C ASN A 123 35.10 11.87 -9.28
N GLU A 124 34.73 12.82 -10.16
CA GLU A 124 34.43 14.22 -9.79
C GLU A 124 32.93 14.56 -9.66
N GLY A 125 32.08 13.55 -9.47
CA GLY A 125 30.64 13.72 -9.28
C GLY A 125 29.84 13.76 -10.59
N SER A 126 28.52 13.67 -10.48
CA SER A 126 27.62 13.63 -11.64
C SER A 126 27.48 14.99 -12.30
N ILE A 127 27.33 14.99 -13.64
CA ILE A 127 27.09 16.17 -14.50
C ILE A 127 28.38 16.87 -14.95
N GLN A 128 29.54 16.22 -14.90
CA GLN A 128 30.70 16.69 -15.65
C GLN A 128 30.81 15.97 -16.99
N SER A 129 30.88 16.77 -18.05
CA SER A 129 31.36 16.39 -19.38
C SER A 129 32.84 16.73 -19.39
N ARG A 130 33.69 15.77 -19.70
CA ARG A 130 35.11 16.02 -19.99
C ARG A 130 35.35 15.71 -21.45
N ASP A 131 36.00 16.65 -22.10
CA ASP A 131 36.40 16.52 -23.47
C ASP A 131 37.77 15.82 -23.45
N MET A 132 37.87 14.69 -24.14
CA MET A 132 39.05 13.84 -24.09
C MET A 132 39.55 13.58 -25.50
N THR A 133 40.87 13.63 -25.66
CA THR A 133 41.52 13.29 -26.92
C THR A 133 42.43 12.08 -26.72
N PHE A 134 42.12 10.99 -27.43
CA PHE A 134 43.00 9.83 -27.52
C PHE A 134 43.99 10.03 -28.66
N HIS A 135 45.27 9.93 -28.36
CA HIS A 135 46.36 10.03 -29.33
C HIS A 135 47.05 8.69 -29.47
N ILE A 136 47.44 8.32 -30.69
CA ILE A 136 48.25 7.14 -30.93
C ILE A 136 49.24 7.32 -32.07
N VAL A 137 50.45 6.79 -31.87
CA VAL A 137 51.61 6.96 -32.74
C VAL A 137 52.28 5.61 -32.95
N ALA A 138 52.46 5.21 -34.21
CA ALA A 138 53.25 4.06 -34.60
C ALA A 138 54.74 4.37 -34.51
N VAL A 139 55.53 3.36 -34.15
CA VAL A 139 57.00 3.40 -34.10
C VAL A 139 57.53 2.27 -34.96
N ASP A 140 58.36 2.61 -35.94
CA ASP A 140 58.94 1.63 -36.88
C ASP A 140 60.08 0.80 -36.25
N ASP A 141 60.63 -0.14 -37.01
CA ASP A 141 61.75 -0.99 -36.59
C ASP A 141 63.11 -0.27 -36.54
N ARG A 142 63.15 1.02 -36.89
CA ARG A 142 64.32 1.90 -36.78
C ARG A 142 64.16 2.97 -35.69
N GLY A 143 63.02 2.98 -34.99
CA GLY A 143 62.70 3.88 -33.90
C GLY A 143 62.21 5.26 -34.34
N ASP A 144 61.84 5.45 -35.61
CA ASP A 144 61.21 6.69 -36.07
C ASP A 144 59.72 6.66 -35.74
N PHE A 145 59.19 7.81 -35.35
CA PHE A 145 57.81 7.99 -34.93
C PHE A 145 56.99 8.51 -36.11
N ASP A 146 55.73 8.10 -36.17
CA ASP A 146 54.76 8.78 -37.01
C ASP A 146 54.70 10.28 -36.64
N ARG A 147 54.81 11.13 -37.65
CA ARG A 147 54.82 12.59 -37.50
C ARG A 147 53.43 13.19 -37.39
N THR A 148 52.42 12.42 -37.76
CA THR A 148 51.00 12.79 -37.74
C THR A 148 50.23 11.79 -36.88
N PRO A 149 50.32 11.92 -35.54
CA PRO A 149 49.57 11.07 -34.62
C PRO A 149 48.10 10.93 -35.03
N ALA A 150 47.58 9.72 -34.99
CA ALA A 150 46.14 9.52 -35.14
C ALA A 150 45.44 9.97 -33.86
N ARG A 151 44.40 10.79 -34.00
CA ARG A 151 43.67 11.39 -32.88
C ARG A 151 42.20 11.04 -32.94
N LEU A 152 41.58 10.87 -31.77
CA LEU A 152 40.14 10.74 -31.62
C LEU A 152 39.67 11.65 -30.50
N TYR A 153 38.81 12.60 -30.83
CA TYR A 153 38.12 13.44 -29.88
C TYR A 153 36.77 12.83 -29.49
N PHE A 154 36.48 12.77 -28.19
CA PHE A 154 35.19 12.29 -27.68
C PHE A 154 34.84 12.92 -26.33
N LEU A 155 33.54 12.85 -26.00
CA LEU A 155 32.97 13.40 -24.78
C LEU A 155 32.71 12.29 -23.77
N SER A 156 33.34 12.37 -22.60
CA SER A 156 33.08 11.50 -21.46
C SER A 156 32.10 12.18 -20.51
N ASN A 157 30.84 11.73 -20.51
CA ASN A 157 29.76 12.35 -19.74
C ASN A 157 29.14 11.36 -18.77
N ALA A 158 29.07 11.74 -17.49
CA ALA A 158 28.09 11.20 -16.56
C ALA A 158 26.80 12.03 -16.68
N LEU A 159 25.79 11.50 -17.37
CA LEU A 159 24.44 12.08 -17.51
C LEU A 159 23.71 12.22 -16.15
N GLY A 160 24.24 11.60 -15.10
CA GLY A 160 23.81 11.83 -13.73
C GLY A 160 24.32 10.75 -12.76
N GLN A 161 23.84 10.82 -11.52
CA GLN A 161 24.03 9.78 -10.51
C GLN A 161 22.95 8.71 -10.63
N PRO A 162 23.26 7.44 -10.31
CA PRO A 162 22.23 6.44 -10.12
C PRO A 162 21.31 6.85 -8.95
N ARG A 163 20.04 6.46 -9.06
CA ARG A 163 19.00 6.73 -8.07
C ARG A 163 18.47 5.41 -7.53
N LEU A 164 18.28 5.34 -6.22
CA LEU A 164 17.63 4.21 -5.57
C LEU A 164 16.17 4.54 -5.25
N ARG A 165 15.32 3.52 -5.31
CA ARG A 165 13.96 3.53 -4.81
C ARG A 165 13.75 2.29 -3.96
N PHE A 166 13.18 2.46 -2.78
CA PHE A 166 12.92 1.39 -1.83
C PHE A 166 11.43 0.99 -1.86
N TYR A 167 11.20 -0.28 -1.55
CA TYR A 167 9.89 -0.91 -1.52
C TYR A 167 9.86 -1.85 -0.31
N GLY A 168 8.66 -2.05 0.24
CA GLY A 168 8.44 -2.91 1.38
C GLY A 168 7.18 -3.74 1.20
N SER A 169 7.18 -4.94 1.75
CA SER A 169 6.02 -5.84 1.80
C SER A 169 5.97 -6.58 3.13
N LEU A 170 4.83 -6.54 3.81
CA LEU A 170 4.59 -7.33 5.03
C LEU A 170 4.18 -8.77 4.70
N ASP A 171 3.39 -8.95 3.63
CA ASP A 171 2.78 -10.26 3.29
C ASP A 171 3.39 -10.92 2.04
N GLN A 172 4.54 -10.42 1.54
CA GLN A 172 5.18 -10.83 0.27
C GLN A 172 4.33 -10.66 -1.00
N THR A 173 3.05 -10.24 -0.89
CA THR A 173 2.12 -10.17 -2.03
C THR A 173 1.91 -8.77 -2.58
N ASP A 174 2.10 -7.73 -1.76
CA ASP A 174 1.90 -6.34 -2.14
C ASP A 174 3.20 -5.55 -1.95
N GLU A 175 3.84 -5.15 -3.06
CA GLU A 175 4.98 -4.22 -3.04
C GLU A 175 4.44 -2.79 -2.96
N THR A 176 4.52 -2.18 -1.79
CA THR A 176 4.27 -0.75 -1.62
C THR A 176 5.60 0.02 -1.61
N VAL A 177 5.59 1.25 -2.16
CA VAL A 177 6.75 2.13 -2.05
C VAL A 177 6.95 2.44 -0.57
N PHE A 178 8.10 2.03 -0.04
CA PHE A 178 8.45 2.22 1.36
C PHE A 178 9.04 3.63 1.51
N ALA A 179 8.40 4.47 2.32
CA ALA A 179 8.92 5.78 2.65
C ALA A 179 10.00 5.68 3.73
N ASP A 180 10.80 6.74 3.85
CA ASP A 180 11.78 6.85 4.93
C ASP A 180 11.02 6.95 6.26
N PHE A 181 11.42 6.13 7.24
CA PHE A 181 10.77 5.95 8.55
C PHE A 181 9.42 5.20 8.56
N ASP A 182 9.10 4.44 7.51
CA ASP A 182 7.95 3.52 7.57
C ASP A 182 8.13 2.47 8.68
N THR A 183 7.02 2.07 9.29
CA THR A 183 6.99 1.11 10.39
C THR A 183 6.78 -0.32 9.98
N ILE A 184 7.44 -1.21 10.72
CA ILE A 184 7.26 -2.65 10.66
C ILE A 184 6.90 -3.15 12.07
N GLY A 185 6.00 -4.12 12.12
CA GLY A 185 5.63 -4.75 13.38
C GLY A 185 6.79 -5.49 14.03
N TYR A 186 7.03 -5.21 15.31
CA TYR A 186 7.90 -6.03 16.14
C TYR A 186 7.41 -7.48 16.13
N GLY A 187 8.28 -8.42 15.80
CA GLY A 187 7.89 -9.82 15.71
C GLY A 187 7.29 -10.23 14.35
N GLN A 188 7.09 -9.31 13.42
CA GLN A 188 6.43 -9.59 12.13
C GLN A 188 7.45 -9.70 10.99
N PRO A 189 7.40 -10.77 10.17
CA PRO A 189 8.27 -10.91 9.01
C PRO A 189 7.95 -9.83 7.97
N PHE A 190 8.97 -9.43 7.21
CA PHE A 190 8.82 -8.41 6.18
C PHE A 190 9.91 -8.55 5.11
N VAL A 191 9.65 -7.99 3.93
CA VAL A 191 10.63 -7.95 2.82
C VAL A 191 10.91 -6.50 2.48
N LEU A 192 12.19 -6.12 2.52
CA LEU A 192 12.67 -4.86 1.96
C LEU A 192 13.26 -5.13 0.59
N SER A 193 12.82 -4.40 -0.42
CA SER A 193 13.38 -4.47 -1.77
C SER A 193 13.76 -3.09 -2.28
N TRP A 194 14.63 -3.06 -3.29
CA TRP A 194 15.11 -1.84 -3.89
C TRP A 194 15.30 -2.00 -5.38
N ASN A 195 15.14 -0.88 -6.08
CA ASN A 195 15.42 -0.78 -7.50
C ASN A 195 16.26 0.47 -7.78
N GLY A 196 17.31 0.29 -8.57
CA GLY A 196 18.16 1.34 -9.06
C GLY A 196 17.72 1.80 -10.45
N SER A 197 18.04 3.05 -10.77
CA SER A 197 18.00 3.54 -12.16
C SER A 197 19.17 4.47 -12.39
N THR A 198 19.77 4.43 -13.58
CA THR A 198 20.80 5.40 -13.97
C THR A 198 20.35 6.20 -15.19
N PRO A 199 20.55 7.53 -15.20
CA PRO A 199 20.35 8.31 -16.41
C PRO A 199 21.40 8.01 -17.49
N ASN A 200 22.50 7.32 -17.15
CA ASN A 200 23.61 7.03 -18.06
C ASN A 200 23.25 6.06 -19.20
N ILE A 201 22.07 5.42 -19.15
CA ILE A 201 21.56 4.59 -20.25
C ILE A 201 20.38 5.22 -21.01
N ALA A 202 19.78 6.31 -20.51
CA ALA A 202 18.52 6.84 -21.04
C ALA A 202 18.63 7.39 -22.48
N SER A 203 19.85 7.64 -22.97
CA SER A 203 20.13 8.10 -24.34
C SER A 203 20.41 6.97 -25.33
N PHE A 204 20.49 5.71 -24.89
CA PHE A 204 20.78 4.58 -25.77
C PHE A 204 19.48 3.88 -26.18
N SER A 205 19.33 3.57 -27.48
CA SER A 205 18.28 2.66 -27.93
C SER A 205 18.61 1.21 -27.57
N ASP A 206 17.59 0.36 -27.45
CA ASP A 206 17.75 -1.07 -27.20
C ASP A 206 18.67 -1.74 -28.23
N GLU A 207 18.64 -1.32 -29.51
CA GLU A 207 19.56 -1.83 -30.54
C GLU A 207 21.02 -1.41 -30.30
N LEU A 208 21.28 -0.22 -29.77
CA LEU A 208 22.63 0.24 -29.45
C LEU A 208 23.18 -0.42 -28.19
N LEU A 209 22.32 -0.71 -27.21
CA LEU A 209 22.68 -1.52 -26.04
C LEU A 209 22.97 -2.96 -26.45
N ALA A 210 22.14 -3.57 -27.29
CA ALA A 210 22.32 -4.95 -27.75
C ALA A 210 23.52 -5.14 -28.70
N ALA A 211 23.89 -4.11 -29.47
CA ALA A 211 25.09 -4.13 -30.31
C ALA A 211 26.39 -3.96 -29.51
N ARG A 212 26.30 -3.44 -28.27
CA ARG A 212 27.41 -3.34 -27.34
C ARG A 212 27.49 -4.62 -26.50
N ASP A 213 28.23 -5.58 -27.04
CA ASP A 213 28.52 -6.93 -26.48
C ASP A 213 29.22 -6.93 -25.09
N THR A 214 29.28 -5.79 -24.40
CA THR A 214 30.07 -5.60 -23.17
C THR A 214 29.36 -4.84 -22.05
N VAL A 215 28.13 -4.33 -22.22
CA VAL A 215 27.44 -3.58 -21.15
C VAL A 215 26.69 -4.57 -20.25
N PRO A 216 27.10 -4.78 -18.98
CA PRO A 216 26.33 -5.58 -18.03
C PRO A 216 25.09 -4.80 -17.59
N PRO A 217 24.11 -5.49 -16.99
CA PRO A 217 22.70 -5.67 -17.39
C PRO A 217 21.97 -4.52 -18.12
N LEU A 218 20.80 -4.85 -18.70
CA LEU A 218 19.93 -3.96 -19.49
C LEU A 218 19.56 -2.63 -18.80
N ASP A 219 19.69 -2.53 -17.49
CA ASP A 219 19.33 -1.37 -16.67
C ASP A 219 20.50 -0.39 -16.42
N GLY A 220 21.70 -0.69 -16.92
CA GLY A 220 22.87 0.18 -16.81
C GLY A 220 23.53 0.19 -15.43
N LEU A 221 23.24 -0.78 -14.57
CA LEU A 221 23.79 -0.90 -13.23
C LEU A 221 24.61 -2.18 -13.11
N TYR A 222 25.80 -2.12 -12.50
CA TYR A 222 26.59 -3.35 -12.28
C TYR A 222 26.03 -4.25 -11.17
N GLY A 223 24.99 -3.80 -10.46
CA GLY A 223 24.32 -4.50 -9.37
C GLY A 223 24.25 -3.67 -8.10
N TYR A 224 23.98 -4.33 -6.99
CA TYR A 224 23.79 -3.72 -5.69
C TYR A 224 24.71 -4.35 -4.66
N LYS A 225 25.08 -3.54 -3.69
CA LYS A 225 25.62 -4.01 -2.42
C LYS A 225 24.86 -3.34 -1.29
N TYR A 226 24.67 -4.04 -0.20
CA TYR A 226 23.92 -3.56 0.95
C TYR A 226 24.71 -3.76 2.24
N ARG A 227 24.31 -3.05 3.29
CA ARG A 227 24.86 -3.18 4.63
C ARG A 227 23.78 -2.86 5.66
N LEU A 228 23.69 -3.70 6.69
CA LEU A 228 22.94 -3.41 7.89
C LEU A 228 23.90 -2.83 8.95
N PRO A 229 23.52 -1.80 9.72
CA PRO A 229 24.43 -1.13 10.66
C PRO A 229 24.70 -2.01 11.89
N THR A 230 23.79 -2.95 12.15
CA THR A 230 23.83 -3.93 13.24
C THR A 230 24.74 -5.12 12.96
N ASP A 231 25.46 -5.17 11.83
CA ASP A 231 26.57 -6.12 11.66
C ASP A 231 27.74 -5.73 12.60
N VAL A 232 27.58 -6.07 13.88
CA VAL A 232 28.40 -5.62 15.01
C VAL A 232 29.87 -6.01 14.87
N ASP A 233 30.17 -7.05 14.10
CA ASP A 233 31.52 -7.60 13.98
C ASP A 233 32.35 -7.02 12.82
N CYS A 234 31.81 -6.07 12.05
CA CYS A 234 32.57 -5.47 10.95
C CYS A 234 33.16 -4.09 11.32
N ASP A 235 34.48 -4.03 11.44
CA ASP A 235 35.22 -2.79 11.60
C ASP A 235 35.22 -1.98 10.29
N ALA A 236 34.22 -1.11 10.12
CA ALA A 236 34.06 -0.31 8.91
C ALA A 236 35.25 0.62 8.57
N VAL A 237 36.18 0.83 9.51
CA VAL A 237 37.40 1.60 9.26
C VAL A 237 38.44 0.75 8.53
N ASN A 238 38.51 -0.55 8.84
CA ASN A 238 39.56 -1.45 8.35
C ASN A 238 39.04 -2.52 7.38
N GLU A 239 37.73 -2.77 7.35
CA GLU A 239 37.08 -3.82 6.58
C GLU A 239 35.96 -3.29 5.68
N ASP A 240 35.76 -4.00 4.58
CA ASP A 240 34.67 -3.76 3.64
C ASP A 240 33.42 -4.51 4.11
N CYS A 241 32.54 -3.79 4.81
CA CYS A 241 31.33 -4.31 5.45
C CYS A 241 30.12 -4.45 4.53
N TRP A 242 30.31 -4.34 3.21
CA TRP A 242 29.22 -4.46 2.25
C TRP A 242 29.01 -5.92 1.83
N LEU A 243 27.75 -6.32 1.68
CA LEU A 243 27.30 -7.59 1.12
C LEU A 243 26.75 -7.38 -0.30
N PRO A 244 26.81 -8.36 -1.21
CA PRO A 244 27.44 -9.67 -1.05
C PRO A 244 28.97 -9.59 -1.09
N ARG A 245 29.63 -10.57 -0.47
CA ARG A 245 31.10 -10.70 -0.43
C ARG A 245 31.57 -11.89 -1.25
N ARG A 246 32.76 -11.76 -1.85
CA ARG A 246 33.49 -12.86 -2.50
C ARG A 246 34.92 -12.93 -1.99
N PHE A 247 35.47 -14.14 -1.91
CA PHE A 247 36.87 -14.31 -1.52
C PHE A 247 37.79 -13.89 -2.67
N ASN A 248 38.70 -12.95 -2.41
CA ASN A 248 39.74 -12.54 -3.35
C ASN A 248 41.05 -13.29 -3.04
N PRO A 249 41.42 -14.33 -3.82
CA PRO A 249 42.61 -15.14 -3.53
C PRO A 249 43.91 -14.34 -3.66
N ALA A 250 43.95 -13.27 -4.47
CA ALA A 250 45.15 -12.44 -4.62
C ALA A 250 45.44 -11.61 -3.37
N GLN A 251 44.40 -11.21 -2.65
CA GLN A 251 44.52 -10.42 -1.42
C GLN A 251 44.38 -11.27 -0.15
N GLY A 252 43.99 -12.54 -0.27
CA GLY A 252 43.76 -13.43 0.87
C GLY A 252 42.63 -12.98 1.79
N ARG A 253 41.69 -12.15 1.31
CA ARG A 253 40.59 -11.58 2.10
C ARG A 253 39.28 -11.58 1.33
N GLN A 254 38.16 -11.43 2.04
CA GLN A 254 36.85 -11.19 1.42
C GLN A 254 36.71 -9.72 1.01
N VAL A 255 36.14 -9.48 -0.17
CA VAL A 255 35.83 -8.15 -0.70
C VAL A 255 34.37 -8.11 -1.12
N SER A 256 33.69 -6.98 -0.92
CA SER A 256 32.35 -6.78 -1.45
C SER A 256 32.38 -6.70 -2.96
N TYR A 257 31.24 -6.98 -3.58
CA TYR A 257 31.02 -6.74 -4.99
C TYR A 257 29.56 -6.34 -5.21
N PHE A 258 29.30 -5.67 -6.33
CA PHE A 258 27.94 -5.35 -6.75
C PHE A 258 27.31 -6.61 -7.36
N GLY A 259 26.33 -7.19 -6.68
CA GLY A 259 25.64 -8.42 -7.07
C GLY A 259 24.19 -8.18 -7.48
N GLY A 260 23.48 -9.25 -7.87
CA GLY A 260 22.07 -9.17 -8.28
C GLY A 260 21.05 -9.16 -7.14
N VAL A 261 21.46 -8.79 -5.91
CA VAL A 261 20.56 -8.78 -4.75
C VAL A 261 19.71 -7.51 -4.80
N THR A 262 18.39 -7.67 -4.87
CA THR A 262 17.42 -6.56 -4.93
C THR A 262 16.44 -6.57 -3.77
N SER A 263 16.56 -7.54 -2.85
CA SER A 263 15.68 -7.66 -1.69
C SER A 263 16.36 -8.40 -0.54
N LEU A 264 15.84 -8.16 0.67
CA LEU A 264 16.14 -8.88 1.91
C LEU A 264 14.82 -9.30 2.55
N GLU A 265 14.75 -10.57 2.93
CA GLU A 265 13.61 -11.12 3.67
C GLU A 265 14.00 -11.22 5.14
N PHE A 266 13.29 -10.50 6.00
CA PHE A 266 13.50 -10.53 7.44
C PHE A 266 12.46 -11.45 8.07
N ALA A 267 12.91 -12.47 8.81
CA ALA A 267 12.04 -13.35 9.59
C ALA A 267 11.41 -12.60 10.76
N ASN A 268 12.23 -11.82 11.48
CA ASN A 268 11.85 -10.97 12.60
C ASN A 268 11.00 -11.66 13.69
N ASP A 269 11.00 -13.01 13.77
CA ASP A 269 10.07 -13.78 14.59
C ASP A 269 10.67 -14.22 15.95
N GLY A 270 11.97 -14.01 16.16
CA GLY A 270 12.69 -14.41 17.37
C GLY A 270 13.27 -15.81 17.34
N VAL A 271 13.25 -16.48 16.19
CA VAL A 271 14.07 -17.67 15.98
C VAL A 271 15.53 -17.23 15.87
N GLU A 272 16.41 -17.79 16.69
CA GLU A 272 17.84 -17.50 16.60
C GLU A 272 18.39 -18.01 15.26
N GLY A 273 18.69 -17.06 14.37
CA GLY A 273 19.38 -17.28 13.11
C GLY A 273 20.87 -17.01 13.18
N SER A 274 21.56 -17.25 12.07
CA SER A 274 22.99 -16.93 11.93
C SER A 274 23.27 -15.61 11.22
N ALA A 275 22.22 -14.98 10.69
CA ALA A 275 22.25 -13.72 9.96
C ALA A 275 21.20 -12.76 10.53
N VAL A 276 21.45 -11.45 10.43
CA VAL A 276 20.55 -10.40 10.96
C VAL A 276 19.14 -10.50 10.37
N GLU A 277 19.04 -10.96 9.12
CA GLU A 277 17.77 -11.20 8.44
C GLU A 277 16.93 -12.33 9.09
N GLU A 278 17.57 -13.26 9.78
CA GLU A 278 16.91 -14.38 10.47
C GLU A 278 16.58 -14.05 11.94
N GLU A 279 17.21 -13.01 12.51
CA GLU A 279 17.04 -12.62 13.90
C GLU A 279 15.81 -11.71 14.11
N ARG A 280 15.35 -11.61 15.36
CA ARG A 280 14.42 -10.56 15.75
C ARG A 280 15.18 -9.26 15.90
N LEU A 281 14.80 -8.28 15.08
CA LEU A 281 15.39 -6.95 15.16
C LEU A 281 15.00 -6.30 16.50
N ALA A 282 15.95 -5.60 17.11
CA ALA A 282 15.66 -4.77 18.27
C ALA A 282 14.62 -3.70 17.90
N GLN A 283 13.82 -3.25 18.86
CA GLN A 283 12.92 -2.11 18.62
C GLN A 283 13.72 -0.84 18.26
N GLY A 284 13.10 0.06 17.50
CA GLY A 284 13.64 1.37 17.15
C GLY A 284 14.05 1.54 15.70
N VAL A 285 14.87 2.56 15.43
CA VAL A 285 15.26 2.95 14.07
C VAL A 285 16.42 2.08 13.58
N HIS A 286 16.20 1.44 12.44
CA HIS A 286 17.21 0.69 11.69
C HIS A 286 17.51 1.40 10.38
N VAL A 287 18.73 1.22 9.88
CA VAL A 287 19.18 1.89 8.66
C VAL A 287 19.72 0.88 7.67
N LEU A 288 18.93 0.51 6.66
CA LEU A 288 19.47 -0.29 5.55
C LEU A 288 20.25 0.64 4.61
N LEU A 289 21.55 0.41 4.47
CA LEU A 289 22.36 1.09 3.46
C LEU A 289 22.39 0.24 2.19
N VAL A 290 21.93 0.78 1.07
CA VAL A 290 22.05 0.17 -0.26
C VAL A 290 22.88 1.09 -1.14
N ASN A 291 23.78 0.51 -1.89
CA ASN A 291 24.59 1.22 -2.86
C ASN A 291 24.57 0.46 -4.18
N THR A 292 24.52 1.20 -5.28
CA THR A 292 24.64 0.68 -6.64
C THR A 292 25.68 1.50 -7.36
N VAL A 293 26.35 0.88 -8.32
CA VAL A 293 27.30 1.54 -9.20
C VAL A 293 26.79 1.37 -10.61
N ASP A 294 26.68 2.49 -11.33
CA ASP A 294 26.29 2.44 -12.71
C ASP A 294 27.45 2.08 -13.63
N VAL A 295 27.13 1.91 -14.89
CA VAL A 295 28.09 1.54 -15.93
C VAL A 295 29.28 2.51 -16.02
N ALA A 296 29.12 3.79 -15.65
CA ALA A 296 30.17 4.82 -15.61
C ALA A 296 31.02 4.81 -14.32
N GLY A 297 30.82 3.83 -13.44
CA GLY A 297 31.53 3.74 -12.17
C GLY A 297 31.02 4.72 -11.11
N VAL A 298 29.92 5.45 -11.39
CA VAL A 298 29.36 6.43 -10.47
C VAL A 298 28.47 5.70 -9.46
N GLN A 299 28.73 5.93 -8.18
CA GLN A 299 27.93 5.38 -7.08
C GLN A 299 26.80 6.33 -6.69
N VAL A 300 25.79 5.78 -6.02
CA VAL A 300 24.73 6.58 -5.39
C VAL A 300 25.37 7.49 -4.32
N PRO A 301 24.98 8.78 -4.23
CA PRO A 301 25.43 9.66 -3.15
C PRO A 301 25.17 9.04 -1.77
N SER A 302 26.10 9.21 -0.83
CA SER A 302 26.00 8.58 0.50
C SER A 302 24.74 8.97 1.28
N ASP A 303 24.22 10.19 1.08
CA ASP A 303 22.97 10.68 1.67
C ASP A 303 21.70 10.10 1.01
N LYS A 304 21.85 9.34 -0.07
CA LYS A 304 20.77 8.65 -0.81
C LYS A 304 20.90 7.12 -0.77
N GLN A 305 21.87 6.61 0.01
CA GLN A 305 22.07 5.17 0.20
C GLN A 305 21.20 4.61 1.33
N ALA A 306 20.75 5.45 2.26
CA ALA A 306 20.03 5.02 3.46
C ALA A 306 18.53 4.88 3.23
N LEU A 307 17.98 3.78 3.72
CA LEU A 307 16.57 3.61 4.07
C LEU A 307 16.48 3.49 5.57
N ASN A 308 15.87 4.46 6.24
CA ASN A 308 15.52 4.35 7.65
C ASN A 308 14.17 3.65 7.76
N PHE A 309 14.04 2.69 8.65
CA PHE A 309 12.78 2.02 8.96
C PHE A 309 12.68 1.80 10.47
N VAL A 310 11.46 1.75 10.99
CA VAL A 310 11.23 1.65 12.43
C VAL A 310 10.60 0.30 12.76
N ILE A 311 11.22 -0.44 13.68
CA ILE A 311 10.60 -1.62 14.29
C ILE A 311 9.88 -1.15 15.55
N ASN A 312 8.54 -1.17 15.54
CA ASN A 312 7.69 -0.69 16.64
C ASN A 312 6.84 -1.82 17.22
N TYR A 313 6.47 -1.77 18.51
CA TYR A 313 5.41 -2.62 19.05
C TYR A 313 4.04 -2.17 18.55
N ASP A 314 3.04 -3.04 18.65
CA ASP A 314 1.68 -2.64 18.34
C ASP A 314 1.19 -1.75 19.50
N PRO A 315 0.51 -0.62 19.23
CA PRO A 315 -0.12 0.10 20.32
C PRO A 315 -1.21 -0.79 20.92
N GLU A 316 -1.50 -0.59 22.19
CA GLU A 316 -2.56 -1.34 22.87
C GLU A 316 -3.84 -0.50 22.99
N THR A 317 -4.99 -1.15 22.98
CA THR A 317 -6.30 -0.50 23.20
C THR A 317 -7.10 -1.21 24.26
N TYR A 318 -7.63 -0.43 25.19
CA TYR A 318 -8.50 -0.91 26.25
C TYR A 318 -9.83 -0.18 26.22
N LEU A 319 -10.93 -0.94 26.17
CA LEU A 319 -12.26 -0.36 26.38
C LEU A 319 -12.54 -0.34 27.89
N LEU A 320 -12.90 0.83 28.40
CA LEU A 320 -13.31 0.96 29.79
C LEU A 320 -14.58 0.14 30.05
N GLY A 321 -14.64 -0.52 31.22
CA GLY A 321 -15.73 -1.39 31.63
C GLY A 321 -15.63 -2.85 31.16
N GLN A 322 -14.53 -3.25 30.53
CA GLN A 322 -14.22 -4.64 30.27
C GLN A 322 -12.99 -5.12 31.05
N PRO A 323 -13.06 -6.30 31.70
CA PRO A 323 -11.87 -6.97 32.19
C PRO A 323 -11.05 -7.41 30.98
N GLN A 324 -9.87 -6.83 30.81
CA GLN A 324 -8.94 -7.20 29.75
C GLN A 324 -7.64 -7.68 30.37
N ALA A 325 -7.07 -8.73 29.79
CA ALA A 325 -5.77 -9.22 30.19
C ALA A 325 -4.74 -8.19 29.75
N HIS A 326 -4.02 -7.64 30.71
CA HIS A 326 -2.91 -6.73 30.46
C HIS A 326 -1.63 -7.55 30.53
N ASP A 327 -0.97 -7.76 29.39
CA ASP A 327 0.17 -8.70 29.32
C ASP A 327 1.49 -8.05 29.75
N VAL A 328 1.60 -6.72 29.86
CA VAL A 328 2.88 -6.06 30.18
C VAL A 328 2.68 -4.78 31.02
N ASN A 329 3.17 -4.72 32.26
CA ASN A 329 3.17 -3.46 33.02
C ASN A 329 3.93 -2.35 32.28
N HIS A 330 3.50 -1.10 32.49
CA HIS A 330 4.09 0.11 31.90
C HIS A 330 5.57 0.35 32.24
N ASP A 331 6.17 -0.48 33.11
CA ASP A 331 7.61 -0.47 33.47
C ASP A 331 8.39 -1.65 32.87
N GLY A 332 7.77 -2.43 32.00
CA GLY A 332 8.34 -3.62 31.36
C GLY A 332 8.34 -4.87 32.26
N SER A 333 7.75 -4.82 33.46
CA SER A 333 7.53 -6.01 34.26
C SER A 333 6.29 -6.77 33.80
N VAL A 334 6.41 -8.09 33.65
CA VAL A 334 5.27 -8.95 33.31
C VAL A 334 4.62 -9.39 34.62
N ASP A 335 3.67 -8.61 35.15
CA ASP A 335 2.76 -9.12 36.19
C ASP A 335 1.63 -9.90 35.50
N ALA A 336 2.01 -11.05 34.92
CA ALA A 336 1.06 -11.95 34.28
C ALA A 336 -0.10 -12.27 35.23
N GLY A 337 -1.28 -11.75 34.91
CA GLY A 337 -2.53 -12.03 35.63
C GLY A 337 -3.17 -10.84 36.36
N GLU A 338 -2.63 -9.63 36.29
CA GLU A 338 -3.38 -8.44 36.71
C GLU A 338 -4.39 -8.03 35.62
N PHE A 339 -5.68 -8.17 35.92
CA PHE A 339 -6.74 -7.66 35.05
C PHE A 339 -6.95 -6.20 35.37
N LEU A 340 -6.77 -5.34 34.37
CA LEU A 340 -7.16 -3.94 34.47
C LEU A 340 -8.67 -3.87 34.26
N ASP A 341 -9.42 -3.80 35.37
CA ASP A 341 -10.87 -3.58 35.37
C ASP A 341 -11.16 -2.11 35.67
N PHE A 342 -10.94 -1.27 34.66
CA PHE A 342 -11.21 0.15 34.77
C PHE A 342 -12.67 0.44 34.38
N ALA A 343 -13.55 0.48 35.38
CA ALA A 343 -14.91 1.00 35.18
C ALA A 343 -14.91 2.53 34.92
N GLN A 344 -13.88 3.23 35.40
CA GLN A 344 -13.66 4.68 35.25
C GLN A 344 -12.27 4.92 34.67
N ASP A 345 -12.07 6.08 34.05
CA ASP A 345 -10.78 6.44 33.49
C ASP A 345 -9.73 6.67 34.58
N PRO A 346 -8.68 5.84 34.67
CA PRO A 346 -7.68 5.96 35.73
C PRO A 346 -6.65 7.07 35.46
N PHE A 347 -6.57 7.57 34.22
CA PHE A 347 -5.58 8.54 33.78
C PHE A 347 -6.14 9.97 33.82
N PHE A 348 -7.40 10.13 33.42
CA PHE A 348 -8.11 11.41 33.37
C PHE A 348 -9.11 11.53 34.52
N THR A 349 -8.58 11.81 35.72
CA THR A 349 -9.36 11.83 36.99
C THR A 349 -10.49 12.87 37.04
N ASP A 350 -10.52 13.82 36.11
CA ASP A 350 -11.61 14.77 35.93
C ASP A 350 -12.83 14.14 35.24
N ASP A 351 -12.65 13.04 34.51
CA ASP A 351 -13.72 12.20 33.99
C ASP A 351 -14.19 11.18 35.03
N THR A 352 -15.24 11.54 35.75
CA THR A 352 -15.85 10.70 36.79
C THR A 352 -16.93 9.75 36.26
N LEU A 353 -17.09 9.64 34.94
CA LEU A 353 -18.12 8.80 34.31
C LEU A 353 -17.70 7.32 34.30
N GLU A 354 -18.68 6.45 34.48
CA GLU A 354 -18.51 5.00 34.28
C GLU A 354 -18.86 4.64 32.83
N TYR A 355 -17.98 3.89 32.17
CA TYR A 355 -18.14 3.47 30.78
C TYR A 355 -18.25 1.94 30.65
N PRO A 356 -18.93 1.46 29.60
CA PRO A 356 -19.79 2.23 28.72
C PRO A 356 -21.11 2.61 29.41
N TYR A 357 -21.72 3.70 28.95
CA TYR A 357 -23.04 4.13 29.43
C TYR A 357 -23.97 4.44 28.28
N TRP A 358 -25.27 4.35 28.53
CA TRP A 358 -26.29 4.83 27.62
C TRP A 358 -26.99 6.06 28.19
N THR A 359 -27.43 6.95 27.31
CA THR A 359 -28.29 8.10 27.65
C THR A 359 -29.59 7.98 26.88
N ALA A 360 -30.73 8.01 27.56
CA ALA A 360 -32.05 7.97 26.93
C ALA A 360 -32.96 9.06 27.51
N LYS A 361 -33.76 9.70 26.65
CA LYS A 361 -34.79 10.64 27.08
C LYS A 361 -35.98 9.86 27.68
N LEU A 362 -36.35 10.19 28.91
CA LEU A 362 -37.50 9.63 29.61
C LEU A 362 -38.80 10.35 29.18
N PRO A 363 -39.99 9.75 29.41
CA PRO A 363 -41.26 10.35 29.02
C PRO A 363 -41.56 11.72 29.63
N ASP A 364 -40.93 12.05 30.77
CA ASP A 364 -41.06 13.37 31.42
C ASP A 364 -40.13 14.44 30.81
N GLY A 365 -39.38 14.08 29.76
CA GLY A 365 -38.42 14.94 29.06
C GLY A 365 -37.04 15.01 29.72
N THR A 366 -36.83 14.36 30.86
CA THR A 366 -35.51 14.25 31.49
C THR A 366 -34.65 13.21 30.78
N TYR A 367 -33.33 13.19 31.05
CA TYR A 367 -32.42 12.19 30.50
C TYR A 367 -31.98 11.24 31.60
N ALA A 368 -32.19 9.93 31.37
CA ALA A 368 -31.56 8.89 32.16
C ALA A 368 -30.18 8.59 31.58
N ARG A 369 -29.19 8.43 32.46
CA ARG A 369 -27.86 7.93 32.13
C ARG A 369 -27.56 6.73 33.01
N GLN A 370 -27.15 5.62 32.42
CA GLN A 370 -26.84 4.41 33.16
C GLN A 370 -25.70 3.65 32.49
N SER A 371 -24.74 3.18 33.29
CA SER A 371 -23.68 2.27 32.85
C SER A 371 -24.26 0.89 32.49
N PHE A 372 -23.59 0.18 31.58
CA PHE A 372 -24.00 -1.17 31.18
C PHE A 372 -22.78 -2.05 30.89
N GLY A 373 -22.93 -3.36 31.07
CA GLY A 373 -21.90 -4.36 30.82
C GLY A 373 -22.08 -5.10 29.50
N ALA A 374 -21.10 -5.94 29.16
CA ALA A 374 -21.16 -6.77 27.96
C ALA A 374 -22.36 -7.73 28.02
N GLY A 375 -23.12 -7.82 26.92
CA GLY A 375 -24.34 -8.61 26.81
C GLY A 375 -25.60 -7.95 27.41
N ASP A 376 -25.47 -6.82 28.11
CA ASP A 376 -26.62 -6.11 28.66
C ASP A 376 -27.54 -5.56 27.57
N ARG A 377 -28.77 -5.25 27.98
CA ARG A 377 -29.77 -4.62 27.11
C ARG A 377 -29.77 -3.12 27.31
N VAL A 378 -29.50 -2.41 26.23
CA VAL A 378 -29.61 -0.96 26.16
C VAL A 378 -31.02 -0.60 25.67
N PRO A 379 -31.70 0.37 26.30
CA PRO A 379 -33.02 0.81 25.83
C PRO A 379 -32.96 1.27 24.38
N MET A 380 -34.02 0.96 23.63
CA MET A 380 -34.15 1.44 22.25
C MET A 380 -34.04 2.97 22.23
N ARG A 381 -33.38 3.51 21.20
CA ARG A 381 -33.19 4.96 21.01
C ARG A 381 -32.33 5.61 22.09
N SER A 382 -31.51 4.83 22.77
CA SER A 382 -30.47 5.40 23.60
C SER A 382 -29.30 5.85 22.72
N PHE A 383 -28.51 6.76 23.26
CA PHE A 383 -27.18 7.08 22.77
C PHE A 383 -26.19 6.33 23.65
N VAL A 384 -25.45 5.37 23.10
CA VAL A 384 -24.37 4.70 23.83
C VAL A 384 -23.10 5.51 23.69
N THR A 385 -22.31 5.54 24.75
CA THR A 385 -20.98 6.16 24.77
C THR A 385 -19.99 5.14 25.29
N PHE A 386 -18.97 4.90 24.48
CA PHE A 386 -17.79 4.14 24.84
C PHE A 386 -16.62 5.09 25.04
N LYS A 387 -15.68 4.66 25.88
CA LYS A 387 -14.38 5.30 26.03
C LYS A 387 -13.32 4.22 25.91
N ALA A 388 -12.34 4.45 25.06
CA ALA A 388 -11.13 3.65 25.05
C ALA A 388 -9.97 4.47 25.58
N VAL A 389 -9.03 3.76 26.17
CA VAL A 389 -7.71 4.26 26.50
C VAL A 389 -6.72 3.41 25.72
N GLY A 390 -5.66 4.02 25.25
CA GLY A 390 -4.64 3.37 24.44
C GLY A 390 -3.31 4.01 24.70
N TRP A 391 -2.27 3.23 24.51
CA TRP A 391 -0.90 3.66 24.74
C TRP A 391 -0.02 3.08 23.66
N ASP A 392 0.96 3.89 23.31
CA ASP A 392 2.11 3.45 22.55
C ASP A 392 3.02 2.69 23.52
N ASP A 393 3.74 1.68 23.03
CA ASP A 393 4.58 0.90 23.92
C ASP A 393 5.71 1.81 24.44
N HIS A 394 5.90 1.86 25.76
CA HIS A 394 6.97 2.68 26.34
C HIS A 394 8.38 2.31 25.84
N ARG A 395 8.53 1.12 25.23
CA ARG A 395 9.73 0.62 24.58
C ARG A 395 9.96 1.21 23.19
N ASP A 396 8.92 1.77 22.58
CA ASP A 396 8.98 2.34 21.24
C ASP A 396 9.77 3.64 21.21
N VAL A 397 10.36 3.89 20.04
CA VAL A 397 11.13 5.11 19.81
C VAL A 397 10.12 6.21 19.49
N ARG A 398 9.84 7.03 20.49
CA ARG A 398 8.98 8.20 20.31
C ARG A 398 9.56 9.08 19.21
N LEU A 399 8.76 9.38 18.18
CA LEU A 399 9.20 10.24 17.07
C LEU A 399 9.87 11.54 17.55
N ARG A 400 9.36 12.14 18.63
CA ARG A 400 9.89 13.38 19.22
C ARG A 400 11.34 13.28 19.73
N ASP A 401 11.80 12.06 20.04
CA ASP A 401 13.13 11.78 20.56
C ASP A 401 14.12 11.45 19.42
N ILE A 402 13.64 11.35 18.17
CA ILE A 402 14.48 11.21 16.99
C ILE A 402 15.03 12.60 16.61
N ASP A 403 16.27 12.86 17.05
CA ASP A 403 17.06 13.99 16.57
C ASP A 403 17.08 13.98 15.02
N ASN A 404 16.73 15.10 14.39
CA ASN A 404 16.69 15.37 12.94
C ASN A 404 15.36 15.17 12.19
N LEU A 405 14.22 14.93 12.86
CA LEU A 405 12.95 15.12 12.16
C LEU A 405 12.84 16.59 11.69
N PRO A 406 12.44 16.84 10.44
CA PRO A 406 12.29 18.19 9.92
C PRO A 406 11.37 18.97 10.87
N ALA A 407 11.76 20.19 11.23
CA ALA A 407 10.99 21.07 12.10
C ALA A 407 9.72 21.61 11.43
N ASP A 408 9.14 20.86 10.48
CA ASP A 408 8.01 21.27 9.64
C ASP A 408 6.67 21.36 10.38
N GLY A 409 6.69 21.27 11.71
CA GLY A 409 5.58 21.66 12.57
C GLY A 409 4.48 20.61 12.67
N LEU A 410 4.73 19.40 12.18
CA LEU A 410 3.96 18.24 12.61
C LEU A 410 4.34 18.00 14.07
N THR A 411 3.49 18.47 14.99
CA THR A 411 3.50 17.94 16.36
C THR A 411 3.50 16.42 16.23
N PRO A 412 4.43 15.71 16.89
CA PRO A 412 4.42 14.25 16.91
C PRO A 412 2.97 13.82 17.12
N ARG A 413 2.43 13.05 16.18
CA ARG A 413 1.09 12.49 16.41
C ARG A 413 1.22 11.68 17.69
N GLU A 414 0.22 11.75 18.54
CA GLU A 414 0.18 10.89 19.71
C GLU A 414 -0.68 9.69 19.34
N VAL A 415 -0.90 8.76 20.28
CA VAL A 415 -1.84 7.67 20.05
C VAL A 415 -3.22 8.23 19.69
N GLU A 416 -3.69 7.89 18.49
CA GLU A 416 -5.01 8.26 17.99
C GLU A 416 -5.95 7.05 18.07
N PHE A 417 -7.26 7.26 17.94
CA PHE A 417 -8.24 6.17 18.00
C PHE A 417 -9.07 6.05 16.74
N GLN A 418 -9.45 4.81 16.45
CA GLN A 418 -10.43 4.47 15.44
C GLN A 418 -11.49 3.56 16.04
N GLY A 419 -12.76 3.89 15.86
CA GLY A 419 -13.87 3.03 16.26
C GLY A 419 -14.73 2.57 15.10
N LYS A 420 -15.35 1.41 15.29
CA LYS A 420 -16.28 0.76 14.37
C LYS A 420 -17.37 0.05 15.16
N PHE A 421 -18.56 -0.08 14.60
CA PHE A 421 -19.56 -1.04 15.11
C PHE A 421 -20.12 -1.91 13.98
N ASP A 422 -20.51 -3.12 14.34
CA ASP A 422 -21.32 -4.04 13.55
C ASP A 422 -22.65 -4.29 14.26
N ALA A 423 -23.77 -4.04 13.59
CA ALA A 423 -25.10 -4.21 14.13
C ALA A 423 -25.87 -5.27 13.34
N VAL A 424 -26.19 -6.39 13.99
CA VAL A 424 -26.86 -7.54 13.39
C VAL A 424 -28.24 -7.75 14.01
N GLY A 425 -29.28 -7.83 13.16
CA GLY A 425 -30.66 -8.02 13.60
C GLY A 425 -31.44 -8.96 12.69
N PHE A 426 -32.31 -9.77 13.30
CA PHE A 426 -33.27 -10.59 12.56
C PHE A 426 -34.60 -9.87 12.45
N TYR A 427 -34.99 -9.51 11.22
CA TYR A 427 -36.34 -8.98 10.98
C TYR A 427 -37.30 -10.13 10.67
N ARG A 428 -38.40 -10.22 11.43
CA ARG A 428 -39.39 -11.31 11.31
C ARG A 428 -40.42 -11.13 10.20
N GLY A 429 -40.36 -10.07 9.38
CA GLY A 429 -41.40 -9.75 8.39
C GLY A 429 -41.33 -10.49 7.05
N GLY A 430 -40.17 -11.05 6.67
CA GLY A 430 -40.03 -11.75 5.38
C GLY A 430 -38.79 -12.65 5.38
N ALA A 431 -38.97 -13.93 5.05
CA ALA A 431 -37.91 -14.91 4.77
C ALA A 431 -36.60 -14.81 5.62
N ASN A 432 -36.67 -14.77 6.95
CA ASN A 432 -35.49 -14.77 7.84
C ASN A 432 -34.33 -13.86 7.35
N SER A 433 -34.62 -12.66 6.85
CA SER A 433 -33.57 -11.78 6.37
C SER A 433 -32.76 -11.24 7.54
N LEU A 434 -31.46 -11.51 7.48
CA LEU A 434 -30.45 -10.93 8.37
C LEU A 434 -30.16 -9.52 7.89
N PHE A 435 -30.36 -8.53 8.75
CA PHE A 435 -29.88 -7.17 8.52
C PHE A 435 -28.56 -7.01 9.25
N ARG A 436 -27.53 -6.58 8.53
CA ARG A 436 -26.20 -6.29 9.06
C ARG A 436 -25.80 -4.88 8.63
N PHE A 437 -25.42 -4.06 9.59
CA PHE A 437 -24.88 -2.73 9.37
C PHE A 437 -23.45 -2.70 9.89
N GLU A 438 -22.50 -2.45 9.01
CA GLU A 438 -21.08 -2.42 9.36
C GLU A 438 -20.53 -1.02 9.07
N SER A 439 -19.98 -0.35 10.08
CA SER A 439 -19.31 0.94 9.88
C SER A 439 -17.86 0.73 9.43
N GLN A 440 -17.29 1.72 8.74
CA GLN A 440 -15.83 1.82 8.62
C GLN A 440 -15.23 2.41 9.89
N PHE A 441 -13.93 2.19 10.09
CA PHE A 441 -13.18 2.86 11.14
C PHE A 441 -13.20 4.38 10.93
N SER A 442 -13.44 5.14 12.00
CA SER A 442 -13.32 6.60 11.95
C SER A 442 -11.90 7.03 11.58
N PRO A 443 -11.70 8.19 10.92
CA PRO A 443 -10.38 8.81 10.82
C PRO A 443 -9.80 8.98 12.22
N SER A 444 -8.50 8.78 12.34
CA SER A 444 -7.77 8.93 13.58
C SER A 444 -7.74 10.42 13.99
N ARG A 445 -7.87 10.69 15.29
CA ARG A 445 -7.99 12.04 15.85
C ARG A 445 -7.31 12.12 17.21
N ASN A 446 -6.86 13.32 17.56
CA ASN A 446 -6.26 13.63 18.85
C ASN A 446 -7.29 13.41 19.98
N GLY A 447 -7.00 12.47 20.87
CA GLY A 447 -7.76 12.23 22.09
C GLY A 447 -7.39 13.16 23.24
N TRP A 448 -7.87 12.85 24.43
CA TRP A 448 -7.22 13.32 25.66
C TRP A 448 -5.86 12.66 25.76
N VAL A 449 -4.80 13.43 25.95
CA VAL A 449 -3.45 12.86 26.03
C VAL A 449 -2.76 13.26 27.33
N ASP A 450 -2.17 12.26 27.99
CA ASP A 450 -1.23 12.43 29.10
C ASP A 450 0.19 12.16 28.57
N GLU A 451 0.83 13.20 28.07
CA GLU A 451 2.21 13.18 27.54
C GLU A 451 3.22 12.54 28.50
N THR A 452 2.96 12.67 29.81
CA THR A 452 3.84 12.15 30.86
C THR A 452 3.87 10.62 30.85
N ARG A 453 2.73 10.01 30.52
CA ARG A 453 2.53 8.55 30.55
C ARG A 453 2.50 7.93 29.16
N GLY A 454 2.38 8.72 28.09
CA GLY A 454 2.21 8.21 26.73
C GLY A 454 0.84 7.56 26.51
N VAL A 455 -0.15 8.00 27.30
CA VAL A 455 -1.50 7.43 27.29
C VAL A 455 -2.43 8.44 26.62
N ALA A 456 -3.21 7.95 25.66
CA ALA A 456 -4.30 8.70 25.06
C ALA A 456 -5.65 8.04 25.39
N ALA A 457 -6.73 8.81 25.35
CA ALA A 457 -8.08 8.30 25.46
C ALA A 457 -9.02 9.02 24.49
N ASP A 458 -10.04 8.34 23.99
CA ASP A 458 -11.09 8.95 23.18
C ASP A 458 -12.45 8.34 23.50
N THR A 459 -13.51 9.11 23.22
CA THR A 459 -14.90 8.69 23.37
C THR A 459 -15.58 8.59 22.03
N ILE A 460 -16.34 7.51 21.85
CA ILE A 460 -17.17 7.30 20.67
C ILE A 460 -18.59 7.05 21.13
N SER A 461 -19.50 7.87 20.63
CA SER A 461 -20.92 7.74 20.93
C SER A 461 -21.76 7.60 19.66
N PHE A 462 -22.80 6.77 19.70
CA PHE A 462 -23.71 6.58 18.57
C PHE A 462 -25.12 6.15 19.04
N PRO A 463 -26.18 6.39 18.23
CA PRO A 463 -27.53 5.97 18.59
C PRO A 463 -27.71 4.46 18.37
N VAL A 464 -28.50 3.80 19.24
CA VAL A 464 -28.74 2.36 19.16
C VAL A 464 -30.21 2.02 18.88
N GLY A 465 -30.41 1.11 17.91
CA GLY A 465 -31.68 0.53 17.52
C GLY A 465 -31.85 -0.89 18.09
N SER A 466 -32.80 -1.64 17.54
CA SER A 466 -33.16 -2.99 18.01
C SER A 466 -32.26 -4.10 17.42
N PHE A 467 -30.93 -3.97 17.57
CA PHE A 467 -29.92 -4.87 17.00
C PHE A 467 -29.00 -5.44 18.08
N ASN A 468 -28.32 -6.54 17.76
CA ASN A 468 -27.15 -6.97 18.52
C ASN A 468 -25.95 -6.19 17.96
N TYR A 469 -25.21 -5.52 18.83
CA TYR A 469 -24.08 -4.68 18.46
C TYR A 469 -22.78 -5.33 18.93
N GLU A 470 -21.80 -5.37 18.04
CA GLU A 470 -20.38 -5.60 18.33
C GLU A 470 -19.66 -4.26 18.07
N PHE A 471 -19.16 -3.61 19.12
CA PHE A 471 -18.39 -2.37 19.01
C PHE A 471 -16.90 -2.67 19.11
N THR A 472 -16.11 -2.20 18.17
CA THR A 472 -14.65 -2.38 18.13
C THR A 472 -13.96 -1.02 18.17
N MET A 473 -12.97 -0.88 19.05
CA MET A 473 -12.12 0.31 19.09
C MET A 473 -10.65 -0.10 19.09
N ARG A 474 -9.83 0.66 18.38
CA ARG A 474 -8.40 0.43 18.27
C ARG A 474 -7.62 1.73 18.33
N SER A 475 -6.43 1.68 18.91
CA SER A 475 -5.44 2.72 18.92
C SER A 475 -4.59 2.65 17.65
N VAL A 476 -4.04 3.80 17.29
CA VAL A 476 -3.11 4.00 16.19
C VAL A 476 -1.95 4.82 16.74
N ASP A 477 -0.72 4.31 16.65
CA ASP A 477 0.46 5.01 17.16
C ASP A 477 0.86 6.19 16.25
N GLU A 478 1.92 6.90 16.64
CA GLU A 478 2.41 8.06 15.90
C GLU A 478 3.00 7.74 14.53
N LEU A 479 3.25 6.46 14.26
CA LEU A 479 3.78 5.92 13.02
C LEU A 479 2.67 5.22 12.20
N GLU A 480 1.41 5.54 12.47
CA GLU A 480 0.21 5.01 11.82
C GLU A 480 0.00 3.49 11.97
N LYS A 481 0.73 2.85 12.88
CA LYS A 481 0.58 1.45 13.20
C LYS A 481 -0.65 1.24 14.05
N ARG A 482 -1.37 0.15 13.81
CA ARG A 482 -2.68 -0.12 14.39
C ARG A 482 -2.58 -1.23 15.42
N ASP A 483 -3.38 -1.14 16.46
CA ASP A 483 -3.61 -2.26 17.36
C ASP A 483 -4.27 -3.43 16.59
N PHE A 484 -3.56 -4.55 16.50
CA PHE A 484 -4.02 -5.79 15.87
C PHE A 484 -4.83 -6.69 16.83
N THR A 485 -4.88 -6.32 18.10
CA THR A 485 -5.70 -6.93 19.16
C THR A 485 -6.78 -5.96 19.63
N PRO A 486 -7.61 -5.40 18.73
CA PRO A 486 -8.53 -4.35 19.09
C PRO A 486 -9.54 -4.82 20.13
N SER A 487 -9.96 -3.89 20.98
CA SER A 487 -10.91 -4.15 22.03
C SER A 487 -12.34 -4.24 21.48
N VAL A 488 -13.08 -5.28 21.87
CA VAL A 488 -14.42 -5.61 21.34
C VAL A 488 -15.47 -5.68 22.44
N PHE A 489 -16.60 -4.99 22.25
CA PHE A 489 -17.71 -4.93 23.20
C PHE A 489 -19.05 -5.31 22.58
N ASP A 490 -19.62 -6.40 23.07
CA ASP A 490 -20.93 -6.87 22.64
C ASP A 490 -22.05 -6.35 23.54
N PHE A 491 -23.14 -5.86 22.96
CA PHE A 491 -24.36 -5.52 23.69
C PHE A 491 -25.61 -5.66 22.84
N ASN A 492 -26.77 -5.67 23.48
CA ASN A 492 -28.05 -5.78 22.79
C ASN A 492 -28.79 -4.46 22.86
N GLY A 493 -28.99 -3.79 21.74
CA GLY A 493 -29.99 -2.74 21.66
C GLY A 493 -31.37 -3.39 21.64
N ASN A 494 -32.12 -3.33 22.74
CA ASN A 494 -33.55 -3.69 22.74
C ASN A 494 -34.28 -3.46 24.08
N TYR A 495 -35.28 -2.58 24.02
CA TYR A 495 -36.65 -3.02 24.30
C TYR A 495 -37.37 -3.12 22.95
N ALA A 496 -38.13 -4.20 22.73
CA ALA A 496 -39.06 -4.24 21.60
C ALA A 496 -39.99 -3.01 21.68
N PRO A 497 -40.46 -2.45 20.55
CA PRO A 497 -41.47 -1.40 20.61
C PRO A 497 -42.63 -1.91 21.47
N THR A 498 -42.89 -1.23 22.59
CA THR A 498 -44.03 -1.56 23.43
C THR A 498 -45.28 -1.16 22.67
N VAL A 499 -46.14 -2.14 22.38
CA VAL A 499 -47.50 -1.86 21.90
C VAL A 499 -48.20 -1.10 23.02
N GLU A 500 -48.41 0.19 22.83
CA GLU A 500 -48.98 1.05 23.85
C GLU A 500 -50.49 0.80 23.98
N CYS A 501 -51.17 0.69 22.84
CA CYS A 501 -52.60 0.41 22.81
C CYS A 501 -53.00 -0.36 21.55
N VAL A 502 -53.88 -1.33 21.74
CA VAL A 502 -54.62 -2.00 20.66
C VAL A 502 -56.08 -1.62 20.81
N ARG A 503 -56.59 -0.82 19.88
CA ARG A 503 -57.98 -0.38 19.89
C ARG A 503 -58.78 -1.13 18.84
N VAL A 504 -59.94 -1.67 19.20
CA VAL A 504 -60.91 -2.16 18.21
C VAL A 504 -61.66 -0.95 17.64
N VAL A 505 -61.60 -0.77 16.33
CA VAL A 505 -62.34 0.23 15.57
C VAL A 505 -63.54 -0.48 14.93
N GLU A 506 -64.75 -0.25 15.43
CA GLU A 506 -65.96 -0.76 14.78
C GLU A 506 -66.22 0.01 13.47
N ASN A 507 -66.21 -0.71 12.34
CA ASN A 507 -66.59 -0.15 11.05
C ASN A 507 -68.12 0.08 11.00
N GLY A 508 -68.57 1.28 11.39
CA GLY A 508 -69.87 1.83 10.97
C GLY A 508 -71.06 1.71 11.93
N ALA A 509 -70.88 1.41 13.21
CA ALA A 509 -71.95 1.50 14.22
C ALA A 509 -71.55 2.45 15.38
N PRO A 510 -72.48 3.24 15.95
CA PRO A 510 -72.19 4.05 17.12
C PRO A 510 -71.89 3.15 18.33
N SER A 511 -70.70 3.38 18.89
CA SER A 511 -70.01 2.66 19.96
C SER A 511 -70.89 2.05 21.07
N VAL A 512 -70.71 0.75 21.32
CA VAL A 512 -70.88 0.22 22.68
C VAL A 512 -69.54 0.42 23.39
N ILE A 513 -69.59 1.21 24.45
CA ILE A 513 -68.43 1.68 25.23
C ILE A 513 -67.65 0.47 25.76
N TYR A 514 -66.49 0.19 25.17
CA TYR A 514 -65.37 -0.40 25.89
C TYR A 514 -64.51 0.75 26.40
N ASP A 515 -64.08 0.62 27.66
CA ASP A 515 -63.48 1.66 28.50
C ASP A 515 -62.44 2.51 27.76
N GLY A 516 -62.67 3.82 27.72
CA GLY A 516 -62.01 4.79 26.84
C GLY A 516 -60.66 5.29 27.35
N THR A 517 -60.01 4.57 28.25
CA THR A 517 -58.71 4.94 28.80
C THR A 517 -57.72 3.81 28.55
N CYS A 518 -56.79 4.01 27.60
CA CYS A 518 -55.59 3.19 27.47
C CYS A 518 -54.74 3.41 28.74
N GLU A 519 -55.07 2.75 29.84
CA GLU A 519 -54.13 2.57 30.94
C GLU A 519 -53.23 1.39 30.59
N ALA A 520 -51.91 1.61 30.66
CA ALA A 520 -50.87 0.67 30.25
C ALA A 520 -51.02 -0.72 30.90
N GLY A 521 -51.74 -1.62 30.22
CA GLY A 521 -51.88 -3.03 30.56
C GLY A 521 -51.30 -3.86 29.43
N VAL A 522 -50.21 -4.58 29.72
CA VAL A 522 -49.46 -5.38 28.76
C VAL A 522 -50.31 -6.57 28.31
N ASP A 523 -50.73 -6.60 27.04
CA ASP A 523 -51.26 -7.82 26.39
C ASP A 523 -50.36 -8.21 25.21
N THR A 524 -49.91 -9.47 25.21
CA THR A 524 -49.02 -10.02 24.18
C THR A 524 -49.83 -10.71 23.09
N PHE A 525 -49.70 -10.24 21.83
CA PHE A 525 -50.30 -10.89 20.67
C PHE A 525 -49.34 -11.90 20.03
N TYR A 526 -49.83 -13.12 19.77
CA TYR A 526 -49.14 -14.13 18.96
C TYR A 526 -49.70 -14.13 17.53
N VAL A 527 -48.85 -13.85 16.53
CA VAL A 527 -49.18 -14.02 15.11
C VAL A 527 -48.52 -15.31 14.60
N GLY A 528 -49.32 -16.26 14.11
CA GLY A 528 -48.84 -17.54 13.58
C GLY A 528 -48.36 -17.43 12.13
N ASN A 529 -47.20 -18.01 11.82
CA ASN A 529 -46.57 -18.02 10.49
C ASN A 529 -47.18 -19.08 9.54
N GLY A 530 -47.33 -18.73 8.26
CA GLY A 530 -47.60 -19.66 7.16
C GLY A 530 -47.13 -19.11 5.81
N THR A 531 -46.37 -19.90 5.05
CA THR A 531 -45.78 -19.58 3.75
C THR A 531 -46.78 -19.64 2.59
N ASN A 532 -46.58 -18.78 1.57
CA ASN A 532 -47.45 -18.64 0.39
C ASN A 532 -47.41 -19.87 -0.54
N ILE A 533 -48.59 -20.34 -0.95
CA ILE A 533 -48.80 -21.26 -2.08
C ILE A 533 -49.64 -20.54 -3.14
N ASN A 534 -49.09 -20.44 -4.35
CA ASN A 534 -49.73 -19.78 -5.49
C ASN A 534 -50.79 -20.72 -6.11
N ILE A 535 -52.04 -20.28 -6.19
CA ILE A 535 -53.07 -20.96 -7.00
C ILE A 535 -53.53 -19.97 -8.08
N GLY A 536 -53.35 -20.39 -9.34
CA GLY A 536 -53.80 -19.65 -10.51
C GLY A 536 -55.33 -19.62 -10.65
N ALA A 537 -55.81 -18.56 -11.31
CA ALA A 537 -57.19 -18.22 -11.66
C ALA A 537 -58.00 -17.38 -10.64
N THR A 538 -57.53 -16.14 -10.45
CA THR A 538 -58.28 -14.88 -10.60
C THR A 538 -59.75 -14.85 -10.17
N HIS A 539 -59.99 -14.52 -8.90
CA HIS A 539 -61.03 -13.55 -8.57
C HIS A 539 -60.35 -12.41 -7.81
N PRO A 540 -60.36 -11.16 -8.32
CA PRO A 540 -59.52 -10.07 -7.83
C PRO A 540 -59.78 -9.68 -6.36
N ASP A 541 -60.91 -10.11 -5.79
CA ASP A 541 -61.36 -9.72 -4.45
C ASP A 541 -60.95 -10.71 -3.35
N TRP A 542 -60.26 -11.81 -3.67
CA TRP A 542 -59.90 -12.86 -2.69
C TRP A 542 -58.40 -12.86 -2.37
N ILE A 543 -58.08 -12.63 -1.09
CA ILE A 543 -56.71 -12.52 -0.57
C ILE A 543 -56.37 -13.81 0.20
N PRO A 544 -55.28 -14.52 -0.12
CA PRO A 544 -54.85 -15.68 0.66
C PRO A 544 -54.38 -15.27 2.06
N LEU A 545 -54.86 -15.95 3.11
CA LEU A 545 -54.30 -15.84 4.46
C LEU A 545 -53.27 -16.94 4.70
N ALA A 546 -52.19 -16.58 5.39
CA ALA A 546 -51.10 -17.47 5.77
C ALA A 546 -51.64 -18.79 6.35
N THR A 547 -51.25 -19.91 5.74
CA THR A 547 -51.77 -21.25 6.03
C THR A 547 -51.49 -21.69 7.46
N ALA A 548 -52.51 -21.71 8.31
CA ALA A 548 -52.51 -22.47 9.54
C ALA A 548 -52.86 -23.94 9.22
N GLY A 549 -51.87 -24.69 8.73
CA GLY A 549 -51.88 -26.15 8.64
C GLY A 549 -53.15 -26.82 8.11
N ILE A 550 -53.11 -27.22 6.83
CA ILE A 550 -53.89 -28.25 6.12
C ILE A 550 -54.82 -27.72 5.01
N VAL A 551 -55.36 -26.49 5.08
CA VAL A 551 -56.28 -25.97 4.04
C VAL A 551 -55.95 -24.51 3.68
N PRO A 552 -55.80 -24.14 2.38
CA PRO A 552 -55.69 -22.75 1.98
C PRO A 552 -56.99 -22.00 2.26
N VAL A 553 -56.87 -20.90 3.00
CA VAL A 553 -57.96 -20.02 3.39
C VAL A 553 -57.81 -18.70 2.65
N TYR A 554 -58.87 -18.25 1.98
CA TYR A 554 -58.92 -16.95 1.30
C TYR A 554 -59.93 -16.07 2.00
N VAL A 555 -59.68 -14.76 2.10
CA VAL A 555 -60.66 -13.77 2.57
C VAL A 555 -61.10 -12.90 1.41
N ASN A 556 -62.40 -12.62 1.36
CA ASN A 556 -62.95 -11.55 0.53
C ASN A 556 -63.37 -10.38 1.43
N PRO A 557 -62.56 -9.30 1.47
CA PRO A 557 -62.88 -8.11 2.26
C PRO A 557 -64.20 -7.47 1.85
N SER A 558 -64.52 -7.46 0.56
CA SER A 558 -65.74 -6.82 0.05
C SER A 558 -67.02 -7.58 0.38
N ALA A 559 -66.91 -8.90 0.55
CA ALA A 559 -68.03 -9.78 0.86
C ALA A 559 -68.09 -10.21 2.33
N ASN A 560 -67.15 -9.74 3.18
CA ASN A 560 -67.00 -10.18 4.57
C ASN A 560 -67.12 -11.70 4.71
N SER A 561 -66.37 -12.45 3.89
CA SER A 561 -66.42 -13.91 3.90
C SER A 561 -65.03 -14.54 3.77
N VAL A 562 -64.90 -15.73 4.33
CA VAL A 562 -63.73 -16.59 4.19
C VAL A 562 -64.10 -17.77 3.30
N LEU A 563 -63.31 -17.99 2.25
CA LEU A 563 -63.34 -19.18 1.42
C LEU A 563 -62.34 -20.18 1.98
N TYR A 564 -62.77 -21.41 2.16
CA TYR A 564 -61.86 -22.52 2.41
C TYR A 564 -62.15 -23.65 1.42
N THR A 565 -61.13 -24.45 1.14
CA THR A 565 -61.30 -25.66 0.33
C THR A 565 -61.66 -26.80 1.25
N ASP A 566 -62.75 -27.50 0.95
CA ASP A 566 -62.99 -28.76 1.64
C ASP A 566 -61.92 -29.77 1.20
N PRO A 567 -61.13 -30.33 2.13
CA PRO A 567 -60.03 -31.25 1.82
C PRO A 567 -60.50 -32.52 1.08
N GLY A 568 -61.80 -32.85 1.08
CA GLY A 568 -62.35 -34.02 0.40
C GLY A 568 -62.95 -33.79 -0.99
N THR A 569 -63.37 -32.57 -1.35
CA THR A 569 -64.29 -32.38 -2.49
C THR A 569 -63.82 -31.40 -3.56
N SER A 570 -62.62 -30.81 -3.44
CA SER A 570 -62.13 -29.73 -4.34
C SER A 570 -63.10 -28.56 -4.52
N SER A 571 -64.14 -28.50 -3.69
CA SER A 571 -65.18 -27.48 -3.70
C SER A 571 -64.82 -26.39 -2.70
N TYR A 572 -65.16 -25.16 -3.06
CA TYR A 572 -64.92 -24.00 -2.22
C TYR A 572 -66.18 -23.64 -1.45
N TYR A 573 -66.05 -23.45 -0.14
CA TYR A 573 -67.14 -23.04 0.73
C TYR A 573 -66.84 -21.65 1.29
N ALA A 574 -67.80 -20.73 1.14
CA ALA A 574 -67.73 -19.39 1.72
C ALA A 574 -68.50 -19.37 3.04
N ILE A 575 -67.83 -18.94 4.11
CA ILE A 575 -68.47 -18.67 5.42
C ILE A 575 -68.46 -17.16 5.62
N ASN A 576 -69.59 -16.61 6.08
CA ASN A 576 -69.62 -15.22 6.53
C ASN A 576 -68.64 -15.02 7.69
N CYS A 577 -67.96 -13.89 7.68
CA CYS A 577 -67.01 -13.49 8.70
C CYS A 577 -67.41 -12.16 9.29
N PHE A 578 -67.09 -11.99 10.57
CA PHE A 578 -67.06 -10.68 11.18
C PHE A 578 -65.68 -10.09 10.92
N SER A 579 -65.63 -8.89 10.37
CA SER A 579 -64.40 -8.11 10.24
C SER A 579 -64.26 -7.21 11.45
N TYR A 580 -63.17 -7.36 12.18
CA TYR A 580 -62.76 -6.43 13.22
C TYR A 580 -61.60 -5.62 12.69
N SER A 581 -61.72 -4.29 12.65
CA SER A 581 -60.57 -3.43 12.42
C SER A 581 -59.93 -3.16 13.76
N TYR A 582 -58.64 -3.43 13.88
CA TYR A 582 -57.83 -3.03 15.00
C TYR A 582 -56.97 -1.86 14.55
N GLU A 583 -56.85 -0.87 15.41
CA GLU A 583 -55.89 0.21 15.30
C GLU A 583 -54.83 -0.04 16.37
N ILE A 584 -53.62 -0.36 15.92
CA ILE A 584 -52.45 -0.55 16.76
C ILE A 584 -51.65 0.72 16.68
N GLN A 585 -51.56 1.44 17.79
CA GLN A 585 -50.72 2.63 17.88
C GLN A 585 -49.36 2.21 18.45
N VAL A 586 -48.31 2.46 17.67
CA VAL A 586 -46.92 2.18 18.02
C VAL A 586 -46.21 3.52 18.15
N TYR A 587 -45.77 3.86 19.36
CA TYR A 587 -45.04 5.10 19.58
C TYR A 587 -43.64 5.00 18.98
N ALA A 588 -43.33 5.88 18.04
CA ALA A 588 -42.00 6.07 17.52
C ALA A 588 -41.67 7.58 17.44
N GLU A 589 -41.85 8.33 18.52
CA GLU A 589 -41.43 9.75 18.59
C GLU A 589 -39.96 9.94 18.18
N ASP A 590 -39.67 10.83 17.23
CA ASP A 590 -38.29 11.14 16.81
C ASP A 590 -37.44 11.48 18.05
N GLN A 591 -36.23 10.93 18.15
CA GLN A 591 -35.29 11.40 19.18
C GLN A 591 -34.93 12.87 18.89
N GLU A 592 -34.88 13.72 19.93
CA GLU A 592 -34.43 15.12 19.75
C GLU A 592 -33.03 15.20 19.14
N PHE A 593 -32.19 14.20 19.39
CA PHE A 593 -30.86 14.06 18.78
C PHE A 593 -30.92 13.82 17.26
N GLU A 594 -31.96 13.16 16.72
CA GLU A 594 -32.14 13.04 15.26
C GLU A 594 -32.53 14.39 14.63
N ARG A 595 -33.20 15.27 15.38
CA ARG A 595 -33.62 16.61 14.91
C ARG A 595 -32.53 17.68 15.00
N LEU A 596 -31.57 17.52 15.90
CA LEU A 596 -30.54 18.53 16.17
C LEU A 596 -29.42 18.61 15.12
N PHE A 597 -29.24 17.57 14.29
CA PHE A 597 -28.02 17.43 13.47
C PHE A 597 -28.25 17.37 11.95
N ILE A 598 -29.49 17.55 11.47
CA ILE A 598 -29.71 17.88 10.06
C ILE A 598 -29.38 19.37 9.91
N PRO A 599 -28.33 19.77 9.15
CA PRO A 599 -28.03 21.17 8.97
C PRO A 599 -29.26 21.83 8.34
N ARG A 600 -29.90 22.74 9.11
CA ARG A 600 -31.02 23.54 8.64
C ARG A 600 -30.58 24.25 7.36
N SER A 601 -31.10 23.75 6.24
CA SER A 601 -30.97 24.29 4.88
C SER A 601 -29.53 24.53 4.41
N ILE A 602 -29.03 23.65 3.54
CA ILE A 602 -28.18 24.13 2.44
C ILE A 602 -29.10 24.98 1.55
N PRO A 603 -28.86 26.29 1.36
CA PRO A 603 -29.69 27.11 0.50
C PRO A 603 -29.67 26.54 -0.94
N GLY A 604 -30.80 26.00 -1.40
CA GLY A 604 -30.97 25.45 -2.75
C GLY A 604 -30.97 23.92 -2.88
N GLY A 605 -30.79 23.16 -1.79
CA GLY A 605 -30.98 21.70 -1.81
C GLY A 605 -32.46 21.29 -1.74
N PRO A 606 -32.84 20.12 -2.30
CA PRO A 606 -34.19 19.57 -2.08
C PRO A 606 -34.43 19.44 -0.57
N THR A 607 -35.66 19.72 -0.13
CA THR A 607 -36.11 19.51 1.26
C THR A 607 -35.96 18.03 1.62
N VAL A 608 -34.80 17.65 2.14
CA VAL A 608 -34.55 16.33 2.71
C VAL A 608 -35.30 16.29 4.03
N GLY A 609 -36.35 15.48 4.10
CA GLY A 609 -37.09 15.26 5.33
C GLY A 609 -38.53 14.86 5.12
N ASP A 610 -38.82 13.92 4.21
CA ASP A 610 -40.05 13.15 4.36
C ASP A 610 -39.88 12.21 5.57
N PRO A 611 -40.67 12.34 6.64
CA PRO A 611 -40.65 11.41 7.78
C PRO A 611 -40.82 9.95 7.38
N ALA A 612 -41.46 9.67 6.23
CA ALA A 612 -41.65 8.32 5.71
C ALA A 612 -40.33 7.65 5.27
N GLU A 613 -39.32 8.43 4.87
CA GLU A 613 -37.97 7.90 4.52
C GLU A 613 -37.09 7.66 5.76
N ARG A 614 -37.53 8.10 6.96
CA ARG A 614 -36.74 8.02 8.20
C ARG A 614 -36.82 6.67 8.92
N MET A 615 -37.72 5.77 8.50
CA MET A 615 -38.01 4.57 9.28
C MET A 615 -36.88 3.55 9.37
N LEU A 616 -35.89 3.58 8.48
CA LEU A 616 -34.82 2.57 8.46
C LEU A 616 -33.43 3.12 8.09
N SER A 617 -33.30 4.39 7.70
CA SER A 617 -31.98 5.02 7.54
C SER A 617 -31.53 5.59 8.89
N MET A 618 -30.94 4.77 9.75
CA MET A 618 -30.19 5.29 10.90
C MET A 618 -28.96 6.03 10.36
N ARG A 619 -29.06 7.33 10.11
CA ARG A 619 -27.88 8.19 9.91
C ARG A 619 -27.23 8.35 11.28
N TYR A 620 -26.18 7.57 11.54
CA TYR A 620 -25.41 7.70 12.77
C TYR A 620 -24.35 8.79 12.60
N GLN A 621 -24.17 9.62 13.63
CA GLN A 621 -23.05 10.55 13.75
C GLN A 621 -22.26 10.14 15.00
N ILE A 622 -20.97 9.88 14.83
CA ILE A 622 -20.06 9.66 15.96
C ILE A 622 -19.65 11.02 16.50
N THR A 623 -19.84 11.22 17.80
CA THR A 623 -19.41 12.42 18.51
C THR A 623 -18.40 12.05 19.58
N SER A 624 -17.26 12.75 19.64
CA SER A 624 -16.37 12.70 20.81
C SER A 624 -16.69 13.85 21.76
N HIS A 625 -16.60 13.60 23.07
CA HIS A 625 -16.94 14.60 24.10
C HIS A 625 -15.95 15.78 24.13
N ALA A 626 -14.73 15.59 23.61
CA ALA A 626 -13.66 16.58 23.64
C ALA A 626 -13.76 17.66 22.53
N ASP A 627 -14.51 17.42 21.43
CA ASP A 627 -14.57 18.37 20.31
C ASP A 627 -16.00 18.61 19.81
N SER A 628 -16.62 19.66 20.36
CA SER A 628 -18.01 20.06 20.06
C SER A 628 -18.18 20.75 18.71
N LEU A 629 -17.13 21.01 17.92
CA LEU A 629 -17.21 21.90 16.75
C LEU A 629 -16.63 21.34 15.42
N SER A 630 -15.91 20.21 15.41
CA SER A 630 -15.28 19.67 14.17
C SER A 630 -15.65 18.21 13.80
N ASN A 631 -16.46 17.54 14.62
CA ASN A 631 -16.78 16.11 14.50
C ASN A 631 -17.94 15.84 13.52
N ILE A 632 -17.62 15.77 12.23
CA ILE A 632 -18.49 15.15 11.22
C ILE A 632 -17.69 14.01 10.59
N ILE A 633 -18.11 12.76 10.83
CA ILE A 633 -17.78 11.68 9.90
C ILE A 633 -18.49 12.03 8.60
N ARG A 634 -17.73 12.30 7.55
CA ARG A 634 -18.28 12.33 6.19
C ARG A 634 -18.69 10.91 5.87
N GLU A 635 -20.01 10.70 5.77
CA GLU A 635 -20.68 9.52 5.21
C GLU A 635 -19.77 8.30 5.09
N GLY A 636 -19.71 7.49 6.15
CA GLY A 636 -19.29 6.10 6.03
C GLY A 636 -20.33 5.37 5.19
N GLY A 637 -20.24 5.53 3.88
CA GLY A 637 -20.98 4.77 2.90
C GLY A 637 -20.59 3.31 3.01
N GLY A 638 -21.38 2.55 3.78
CA GLY A 638 -21.73 1.23 3.29
C GLY A 638 -22.40 1.42 1.93
N GLU A 639 -22.17 0.53 0.99
CA GLU A 639 -22.95 0.48 -0.25
C GLU A 639 -24.35 -0.04 0.12
N ASP A 640 -25.17 0.82 0.70
CA ASP A 640 -26.55 0.55 0.94
C ASP A 640 -27.31 0.81 -0.36
N ASP A 641 -27.65 -0.28 -1.07
CA ASP A 641 -28.61 -0.28 -2.18
C ASP A 641 -30.01 0.07 -1.65
N LEU A 642 -30.16 1.28 -1.09
CA LEU A 642 -31.42 1.90 -0.68
C LEU A 642 -32.26 2.32 -1.90
N SER A 643 -31.82 2.01 -3.12
CA SER A 643 -32.68 2.17 -4.31
C SER A 643 -33.88 1.21 -4.28
N GLN A 644 -33.83 0.19 -3.40
CA GLN A 644 -34.97 -0.66 -3.11
C GLN A 644 -35.47 -0.43 -1.69
N ASN A 645 -36.59 0.29 -1.57
CA ASN A 645 -37.42 0.27 -0.36
C ASN A 645 -37.67 -1.18 0.05
N THR A 646 -37.14 -1.59 1.21
CA THR A 646 -37.21 -2.98 1.70
C THR A 646 -38.65 -3.42 2.01
N TYR A 647 -39.58 -2.46 2.10
CA TYR A 647 -41.01 -2.67 1.95
C TYR A 647 -41.62 -1.54 1.13
N SER A 648 -41.62 -1.67 -0.19
CA SER A 648 -42.67 -0.99 -0.95
C SER A 648 -43.87 -1.93 -1.06
N LEU A 649 -44.96 -1.56 -0.39
CA LEU A 649 -46.30 -1.95 -0.82
C LEU A 649 -46.60 -1.27 -2.17
N THR A 650 -45.73 -1.40 -3.17
CA THR A 650 -45.97 -0.89 -4.53
C THR A 650 -46.75 -1.92 -5.33
N GLY A 651 -47.92 -2.28 -4.80
CA GLY A 651 -49.04 -2.66 -5.65
C GLY A 651 -49.78 -1.38 -6.03
N PRO A 652 -50.14 -1.15 -7.31
CA PRO A 652 -51.00 -0.03 -7.68
C PRO A 652 -52.34 -0.19 -6.95
N GLY A 653 -52.54 0.59 -5.87
CA GLY A 653 -53.74 0.54 -5.03
C GLY A 653 -53.54 0.19 -3.55
N ALA A 654 -52.32 -0.12 -3.09
CA ALA A 654 -52.08 -0.28 -1.66
C ALA A 654 -51.96 1.11 -1.00
N ALA A 655 -53.08 1.62 -0.48
CA ALA A 655 -53.06 2.75 0.44
C ALA A 655 -52.13 2.41 1.62
N HIS A 656 -51.24 3.34 1.98
CA HIS A 656 -50.35 3.21 3.12
C HIS A 656 -51.14 2.70 4.34
N ALA A 657 -50.87 1.47 4.78
CA ALA A 657 -51.62 0.81 5.85
C ALA A 657 -51.34 1.40 7.25
N GLY A 658 -50.59 2.49 7.31
CA GLY A 658 -50.51 3.31 8.51
C GLY A 658 -50.43 4.80 8.20
N THR A 659 -51.03 5.57 9.10
CA THR A 659 -50.85 7.02 9.19
C THR A 659 -49.88 7.29 10.33
N TYR A 660 -48.96 8.24 10.14
CA TYR A 660 -48.13 8.76 11.22
C TYR A 660 -48.64 10.14 11.62
N ASP A 661 -48.55 10.48 12.91
CA ASP A 661 -48.81 11.84 13.38
C ASP A 661 -47.49 12.61 13.61
N ASP A 662 -47.59 13.92 13.83
CA ASP A 662 -46.42 14.79 14.08
C ASP A 662 -45.68 14.46 15.39
N ASN A 663 -46.25 13.58 16.22
CA ASN A 663 -45.66 13.08 17.47
C ASN A 663 -44.91 11.76 17.25
N GLY A 664 -44.81 11.26 16.02
CA GLY A 664 -44.14 10.02 15.67
C GLY A 664 -44.93 8.76 16.06
N VAL A 665 -46.24 8.86 16.30
CA VAL A 665 -47.09 7.69 16.55
C VAL A 665 -47.45 7.04 15.22
N TRP A 666 -47.11 5.76 15.08
CA TRP A 666 -47.49 4.94 13.93
C TRP A 666 -48.80 4.24 14.23
N THR A 667 -49.82 4.59 13.46
CA THR A 667 -51.12 3.95 13.56
C THR A 667 -51.22 2.87 12.50
N ILE A 668 -51.09 1.60 12.89
CA ILE A 668 -51.22 0.44 12.01
C ILE A 668 -52.65 -0.07 12.08
N GLN A 669 -53.35 -0.11 10.96
CA GLN A 669 -54.68 -0.73 10.90
C GLN A 669 -54.57 -2.20 10.51
N VAL A 670 -55.00 -3.09 11.40
CA VAL A 670 -55.04 -4.54 11.17
C VAL A 670 -56.48 -4.99 11.09
N GLN A 671 -56.93 -5.48 9.94
CA GLN A 671 -58.23 -6.12 9.82
C GLN A 671 -58.12 -7.62 10.12
N VAL A 672 -58.86 -8.07 11.12
CA VAL A 672 -58.98 -9.48 11.50
C VAL A 672 -60.35 -9.98 11.09
N TYR A 673 -60.38 -11.04 10.31
CA TYR A 673 -61.62 -11.70 9.89
C TYR A 673 -61.84 -12.95 10.73
N LEU A 674 -62.93 -12.95 11.49
CA LEU A 674 -63.30 -14.08 12.32
C LEU A 674 -64.51 -14.80 11.70
N PRO A 675 -64.40 -16.09 11.32
CA PRO A 675 -65.53 -16.85 10.80
C PRO A 675 -66.71 -16.85 11.77
N GLN A 676 -67.92 -16.58 11.27
CA GLN A 676 -69.13 -16.56 12.08
C GLN A 676 -69.32 -17.85 12.88
N LEU A 677 -68.97 -18.99 12.27
CA LEU A 677 -69.05 -20.29 12.92
C LEU A 677 -68.09 -20.39 14.12
N MET A 678 -66.88 -19.80 14.02
CA MET A 678 -65.91 -19.77 15.12
C MET A 678 -66.41 -18.98 16.33
N LEU A 679 -67.16 -17.88 16.11
CA LEU A 679 -67.84 -17.14 17.18
C LEU A 679 -68.95 -17.96 17.83
N LEU A 680 -69.70 -18.74 17.05
CA LEU A 680 -70.85 -19.49 17.53
C LEU A 680 -70.46 -20.80 18.23
N THR A 681 -69.39 -21.46 17.79
CA THR A 681 -68.99 -22.80 18.25
C THR A 681 -67.68 -22.82 19.05
N GLY A 682 -66.98 -21.69 19.14
CA GLY A 682 -65.60 -21.63 19.64
C GLY A 682 -64.58 -22.23 18.67
N ILE A 683 -63.29 -22.05 18.97
CA ILE A 683 -62.18 -22.48 18.11
C ILE A 683 -62.17 -24.00 17.85
N GLU A 684 -62.49 -24.80 18.86
CA GLU A 684 -62.53 -26.26 18.73
C GLU A 684 -63.75 -26.73 17.91
N GLY A 685 -64.90 -26.06 18.04
CA GLY A 685 -66.05 -26.36 17.19
C GLY A 685 -65.80 -25.99 15.72
N PHE A 686 -65.07 -24.90 15.47
CA PHE A 686 -64.68 -24.50 14.12
C PHE A 686 -63.65 -25.46 13.51
N ARG A 687 -62.65 -25.90 14.30
CA ARG A 687 -61.72 -26.96 13.89
C ARG A 687 -62.44 -28.28 13.59
N GLY A 688 -63.42 -28.64 14.41
CA GLY A 688 -64.29 -29.80 14.17
C GLY A 688 -65.04 -29.69 12.84
N PHE A 689 -65.56 -28.50 12.52
CA PHE A 689 -66.23 -28.23 11.24
C PHE A 689 -65.29 -28.26 10.03
N LEU A 690 -64.06 -27.78 10.17
CA LEU A 690 -63.07 -27.82 9.07
C LEU A 690 -62.49 -29.23 8.83
N SER A 691 -62.62 -30.14 9.80
CA SER A 691 -62.10 -31.51 9.72
C SER A 691 -63.17 -32.55 9.38
N SER A 692 -64.45 -32.16 9.36
CA SER A 692 -65.59 -32.95 8.90
C SER A 692 -65.90 -32.68 7.45
#